data_AF-A0A6P0YN17-F1
#
_entry.id   AF-A0A6P0YN17-F1
#
_cell.length_a   1.000
_cell.length_b   1.000
_cell.length_c   1.000
_cell.angle_alpha   90.00
_cell.angle_beta   90.00
_cell.angle_gamma   90.00
#
_symmetry.space_group_name_H-M   'P 1'
#
loop_
_entity.id
_entity.type
_entity.pdbx_description
1 polymer ?
#
loop_
_entity_poly.entity_id
_entity_poly.type
_entity_poly.pdbx_seq_one_letter_code
_entity_poly.pdbx_strand_id
1 'polypeptide(L)'
;MSTTSYHQQPQASVADAKSAQTLNSPEHNGLSNKAPQIKPEHFREWTKGSGVSCEITQNAIASVEDQIQIASFLSWKAYLGSPGYLILGYDLKSQNILPQQFKPNIPVEFPGEKGKTRTAKYLTSKERPGASPYDAILLPGSDWEEIAADTSIRLALTEGGKKAGALKACGYEAIGLCGVDMWHIKDKTTFVPNLKAISWKARDATICFDSDMYQKPGVFLALKRLGKKLARSKAQVLVATWDPELGKGIDDVLAAHGKEKVTDIMEGAEPLQAFIAKLEKQWTGPDLSSGNKKTEKPPTPRALADHLYEKFRQKWAYDLQSGTWRTWDGTIWEKQHEKVMLSLLKAQIQQQNIHYKTERYTKDTLESLSLTLLRKNWQSFDKAQWIAGSNGVLSLNTGKVEPHQPSFGFTSVLPHQVAAFELISDNIKLLERLKTECPLTYEFFEHASGGNAKKILKLLAVVAGVVRFRFKDLQKFVHLIGEPGTGKGTFFRLLQDIVGKGNYEAASLTNLKDGNVMARILDAQLAVFPDERKSVGVEHILKLVGGDSIDFRKVFTPGGSKPFEGSLVIGSNSPIFVGDTQGIDRRLCLIPFDQKVKKKDKGLNKKLEAEIPQLVSAALSMPLELVDNLIDGVEEAENTRWHEWLMKVESCKVAGFVDSALVADPEAGVSAKVLFETYLEWSRQHNHSSPGSSTFFGSRLKQHLSWLELDWKLKKTNGRKIYRGFKIRESVDDSPLIQDMLNDARDSSTVPEGQSRDSSGTVENPYPVRDRDSRDSLNLINCQKNECDNNTSSSQCSPQPQIPPPEQPENPVEKLQTSQSNLQEEEKNLLENKAAPPETVPTVPIPCPEPDTTVPSTVPRDSSTIPSTVPEQKPGGKFKAGDDVVSVAPGELQNREGTVQSVYKDGVVRVSFNANPTNQGYKRIYLDCLPSTLVLKKEKLAAEAERSQEDLDLGILAGWLSNCSTWADVEDAASCYPHLKKKVWEILPEAEKVRLQKLKPQQ
;
A
#
# COMPACT_ATOMS: atom_id res chain seq x y z
N MET A 1 -18.49 -52.75 -47.98
CA MET A 1 -17.99 -54.10 -48.29
C MET A 1 -16.48 -54.12 -48.00
N SER A 2 -16.10 -54.97 -47.03
CA SER A 2 -14.88 -55.83 -46.94
C SER A 2 -13.73 -55.60 -47.94
N THR A 3 -12.43 -55.61 -47.55
CA THR A 3 -11.62 -56.73 -46.98
C THR A 3 -10.26 -56.22 -46.43
N THR A 4 -9.84 -56.53 -45.17
CA THR A 4 -8.77 -57.50 -44.70
C THR A 4 -7.33 -57.21 -45.19
N SER A 5 -6.20 -57.29 -44.44
CA SER A 5 -5.77 -58.10 -43.28
C SER A 5 -4.38 -57.68 -42.68
N TYR A 6 -4.19 -57.81 -41.34
CA TYR A 6 -3.01 -58.28 -40.52
C TYR A 6 -1.55 -57.78 -40.81
N HIS A 7 -0.60 -57.55 -39.87
CA HIS A 7 -0.26 -58.14 -38.55
C HIS A 7 0.69 -57.24 -37.68
N GLN A 8 0.34 -57.09 -36.40
CA GLN A 8 1.13 -57.27 -35.14
C GLN A 8 2.54 -56.67 -34.86
N GLN A 9 2.64 -55.96 -33.72
CA GLN A 9 3.75 -56.04 -32.75
C GLN A 9 3.19 -56.11 -31.30
N PRO A 10 3.84 -56.81 -30.35
CA PRO A 10 3.19 -57.33 -29.14
C PRO A 10 3.30 -56.43 -27.89
N GLN A 11 2.30 -56.55 -27.02
CA GLN A 11 2.31 -56.16 -25.61
C GLN A 11 3.05 -57.20 -24.76
N ALA A 12 3.83 -56.73 -23.78
CA ALA A 12 4.17 -57.49 -22.58
C ALA A 12 4.08 -56.58 -21.35
N SER A 13 3.60 -57.17 -20.27
CA SER A 13 3.11 -56.65 -19.00
C SER A 13 4.08 -55.83 -18.15
N VAL A 14 3.59 -54.74 -17.55
CA VAL A 14 4.22 -54.07 -16.40
C VAL A 14 3.48 -54.49 -15.13
N ALA A 15 3.83 -55.67 -14.62
CA ALA A 15 3.73 -56.03 -13.22
C ALA A 15 5.15 -56.43 -12.78
N ASP A 16 5.52 -56.08 -11.56
CA ASP A 16 6.83 -56.29 -10.90
C ASP A 16 7.96 -55.30 -11.22
N ALA A 17 7.87 -54.11 -10.60
CA ALA A 17 9.04 -53.31 -10.22
C ALA A 17 8.84 -52.71 -8.81
N LYS A 18 8.55 -53.58 -7.83
CA LYS A 18 8.77 -53.32 -6.40
C LYS A 18 10.00 -54.12 -5.95
N SER A 19 11.19 -53.68 -6.36
CA SER A 19 12.47 -54.13 -5.77
C SER A 19 13.63 -53.33 -6.38
N ALA A 20 13.85 -52.12 -5.85
CA ALA A 20 15.15 -51.45 -5.90
C ALA A 20 15.38 -50.80 -4.52
N GLN A 21 15.43 -51.67 -3.51
CA GLN A 21 16.11 -51.36 -2.26
C GLN A 21 17.62 -51.35 -2.50
N THR A 22 18.32 -50.45 -1.81
CA THR A 22 19.76 -50.51 -1.48
C THR A 22 20.75 -50.55 -2.65
N LEU A 23 21.12 -49.35 -3.12
CA LEU A 23 22.51 -49.06 -3.51
C LEU A 23 22.98 -47.79 -2.76
N ASN A 24 22.93 -47.87 -1.43
CA ASN A 24 23.86 -47.17 -0.57
C ASN A 24 24.97 -48.18 -0.25
N SER A 25 25.90 -48.34 -1.18
CA SER A 25 27.15 -49.09 -0.99
C SER A 25 28.30 -48.14 -1.30
N PRO A 26 29.27 -47.93 -0.38
CA PRO A 26 30.39 -47.02 -0.59
C PRO A 26 31.49 -47.69 -1.44
N GLU A 27 31.17 -48.12 -2.66
CA GLU A 27 32.12 -48.90 -3.50
C GLU A 27 32.29 -48.42 -4.95
N HIS A 28 31.69 -47.30 -5.36
CA HIS A 28 31.98 -46.70 -6.67
C HIS A 28 32.55 -45.28 -6.55
N ASN A 29 33.77 -45.19 -6.02
CA ASN A 29 34.64 -44.02 -6.19
C ASN A 29 36.13 -44.39 -6.25
N GLY A 30 36.43 -45.61 -6.73
CA GLY A 30 37.77 -45.96 -7.17
C GLY A 30 37.79 -45.94 -8.70
N LEU A 31 38.45 -44.95 -9.30
CA LEU A 31 39.00 -45.13 -10.64
C LEU A 31 39.94 -46.33 -10.54
N SER A 32 39.55 -47.46 -11.15
CA SER A 32 40.39 -48.65 -11.27
C SER A 32 41.78 -48.25 -11.78
N ASN A 33 42.84 -48.95 -11.33
CA ASN A 33 44.26 -48.84 -11.74
C ASN A 33 44.57 -49.00 -13.26
N LYS A 34 43.62 -48.72 -14.15
CA LYS A 34 43.86 -48.57 -15.59
C LYS A 34 44.29 -47.14 -15.87
N ALA A 35 45.39 -46.99 -16.61
CA ALA A 35 45.85 -45.70 -17.10
C ALA A 35 44.69 -44.92 -17.76
N PRO A 36 44.54 -43.61 -17.49
CA PRO A 36 43.43 -42.85 -18.03
C PRO A 36 43.47 -42.88 -19.56
N GLN A 37 42.30 -43.08 -20.17
CA GLN A 37 42.18 -43.10 -21.62
C GLN A 37 42.33 -41.65 -22.14
N ILE A 38 43.47 -41.35 -22.78
CA ILE A 38 43.80 -40.02 -23.30
C ILE A 38 43.78 -40.05 -24.82
N LYS A 39 43.16 -39.04 -25.43
CA LYS A 39 43.13 -38.89 -26.88
C LYS A 39 44.44 -38.27 -27.37
N PRO A 40 44.95 -38.65 -28.56
CA PRO A 40 46.21 -38.11 -29.09
C PRO A 40 46.26 -36.59 -29.13
N GLU A 41 45.15 -35.91 -29.43
CA GLU A 41 45.05 -34.46 -29.47
C GLU A 41 45.23 -33.81 -28.09
N HIS A 42 44.59 -34.34 -27.04
CA HIS A 42 44.72 -33.83 -25.67
C HIS A 42 46.13 -34.08 -25.12
N PHE A 43 46.69 -35.26 -25.43
CA PHE A 43 48.07 -35.61 -25.08
C PHE A 43 49.08 -34.68 -25.74
N ARG A 44 48.90 -34.37 -27.03
CA ARG A 44 49.75 -33.43 -27.76
C ARG A 44 49.61 -31.99 -27.24
N GLU A 45 48.43 -31.58 -26.78
CA GLU A 45 48.23 -30.24 -26.20
C GLU A 45 49.14 -30.02 -24.99
N TRP A 46 49.24 -31.00 -24.08
CA TRP A 46 50.09 -30.89 -22.90
C TRP A 46 51.58 -31.09 -23.22
N THR A 47 51.91 -32.07 -24.04
CA THR A 47 53.32 -32.40 -24.35
C THR A 47 53.96 -31.41 -25.31
N LYS A 48 53.46 -31.30 -26.54
CA LYS A 48 54.01 -30.39 -27.56
C LYS A 48 53.60 -28.94 -27.33
N GLY A 49 52.38 -28.71 -26.85
CA GLY A 49 51.83 -27.35 -26.70
C GLY A 49 52.26 -26.63 -25.42
N SER A 50 52.54 -27.37 -24.34
CA SER A 50 52.87 -26.81 -23.02
C SER A 50 54.19 -27.36 -22.44
N GLY A 51 54.95 -28.15 -23.21
CA GLY A 51 56.26 -28.68 -22.81
C GLY A 51 56.23 -29.69 -21.65
N VAL A 52 55.06 -30.21 -21.27
CA VAL A 52 54.91 -31.14 -20.13
C VAL A 52 55.44 -32.53 -20.51
N SER A 53 56.09 -33.22 -19.58
CA SER A 53 56.60 -34.57 -19.85
C SER A 53 55.46 -35.57 -20.13
N CYS A 54 55.76 -36.61 -20.90
CA CYS A 54 54.80 -37.67 -21.22
C CYS A 54 54.24 -38.34 -19.97
N GLU A 55 55.08 -38.59 -18.97
CA GLU A 55 54.72 -39.23 -17.71
C GLU A 55 53.75 -38.38 -16.88
N ILE A 56 54.05 -37.08 -16.71
CA ILE A 56 53.15 -36.17 -15.99
C ILE A 56 51.82 -36.08 -16.73
N THR A 57 51.85 -35.99 -18.06
CA THR A 57 50.64 -35.91 -18.88
C THR A 57 49.76 -37.16 -18.74
N GLN A 58 50.36 -38.35 -18.73
CA GLN A 58 49.62 -39.61 -18.57
C GLN A 58 48.89 -39.69 -17.24
N ASN A 59 49.41 -39.07 -16.19
CA ASN A 59 48.81 -39.12 -14.86
C ASN A 59 47.88 -37.91 -14.57
N ALA A 60 48.05 -36.81 -15.29
CA ALA A 60 47.38 -35.54 -15.01
C ALA A 60 46.05 -35.32 -15.72
N ILE A 61 45.75 -36.05 -16.81
CA ILE A 61 44.53 -35.81 -17.60
C ILE A 61 43.81 -37.11 -18.00
N ALA A 62 42.50 -37.00 -18.19
CA ALA A 62 41.66 -38.05 -18.76
C ALA A 62 40.68 -37.48 -19.79
N SER A 63 40.61 -38.05 -20.99
CA SER A 63 39.63 -37.63 -22.00
C SER A 63 38.23 -38.08 -21.60
N VAL A 64 37.23 -37.21 -21.82
CA VAL A 64 35.82 -37.54 -21.58
C VAL A 64 34.98 -37.10 -22.78
N GLU A 65 34.24 -38.05 -23.33
CA GLU A 65 33.27 -37.82 -24.41
C GLU A 65 31.82 -37.78 -23.91
N ASP A 66 31.53 -38.52 -22.85
CA ASP A 66 30.18 -38.65 -22.31
C ASP A 66 29.71 -37.36 -21.64
N GLN A 67 28.72 -36.72 -22.27
CA GLN A 67 28.09 -35.49 -21.78
C GLN A 67 27.42 -35.66 -20.41
N ILE A 68 26.95 -36.86 -20.06
CA ILE A 68 26.35 -37.15 -18.76
C ILE A 68 27.43 -37.12 -17.67
N GLN A 69 28.60 -37.70 -17.95
CA GLN A 69 29.75 -37.65 -17.04
C GLN A 69 30.25 -36.22 -16.85
N ILE A 70 30.30 -35.42 -17.93
CA ILE A 70 30.69 -34.00 -17.85
C ILE A 70 29.67 -33.21 -17.01
N ALA A 71 28.37 -33.39 -17.27
CA ALA A 71 27.31 -32.73 -16.51
C ALA A 71 27.36 -33.12 -15.02
N SER A 72 27.59 -34.40 -14.72
CA SER A 72 27.74 -34.92 -13.36
C SER A 72 28.93 -34.26 -12.65
N PHE A 73 30.11 -34.20 -13.29
CA PHE A 73 31.29 -33.54 -12.75
C PHE A 73 31.04 -32.05 -12.44
N LEU A 74 30.42 -31.32 -13.38
CA LEU A 74 30.12 -29.89 -13.22
C LEU A 74 28.98 -29.62 -12.22
N SER A 75 28.27 -30.67 -11.79
CA SER A 75 27.03 -30.60 -11.01
C SER A 75 25.94 -29.81 -11.74
N TRP A 76 25.82 -30.06 -13.05
CA TRP A 76 24.83 -29.44 -13.94
C TRP A 76 23.76 -30.47 -14.33
N LYS A 77 22.55 -29.99 -14.66
CA LYS A 77 21.45 -30.87 -15.12
C LYS A 77 21.75 -31.55 -16.45
N ALA A 78 22.43 -30.84 -17.35
CA ALA A 78 22.86 -31.32 -18.65
C ALA A 78 24.03 -30.48 -19.14
N TYR A 79 24.88 -31.07 -19.98
CA TYR A 79 25.99 -30.39 -20.65
C TYR A 79 25.88 -30.64 -22.15
N LEU A 80 25.63 -29.58 -22.92
CA LEU A 80 25.41 -29.63 -24.38
C LEU A 80 26.64 -29.16 -25.18
N GLY A 81 27.78 -28.95 -24.52
CA GLY A 81 29.01 -28.51 -25.17
C GLY A 81 29.80 -29.66 -25.80
N SER A 82 30.98 -29.34 -26.32
CA SER A 82 31.87 -30.35 -26.91
C SER A 82 32.44 -31.29 -25.85
N PRO A 83 32.84 -32.52 -26.24
CA PRO A 83 33.79 -33.34 -25.49
C PRO A 83 35.04 -32.57 -25.06
N GLY A 84 35.86 -33.18 -24.20
CA GLY A 84 37.08 -32.55 -23.72
C GLY A 84 37.93 -33.48 -22.86
N TYR A 85 38.67 -32.88 -21.93
CA TYR A 85 39.40 -33.64 -20.91
C TYR A 85 39.24 -33.05 -19.51
N LEU A 86 39.30 -33.93 -18.52
CA LEU A 86 39.41 -33.61 -17.11
C LEU A 86 40.88 -33.45 -16.74
N ILE A 87 41.18 -32.43 -15.95
CA ILE A 87 42.44 -32.28 -15.24
C ILE A 87 42.26 -32.93 -13.87
N LEU A 88 43.08 -33.94 -13.62
CA LEU A 88 43.09 -34.72 -12.40
C LEU A 88 44.02 -34.08 -11.37
N GLY A 89 43.64 -34.17 -10.10
CA GLY A 89 44.45 -33.69 -9.00
C GLY A 89 44.29 -34.56 -7.75
N TYR A 90 45.38 -34.67 -7.00
CA TYR A 90 45.43 -35.35 -5.72
C TYR A 90 44.67 -34.54 -4.66
N ASP A 91 43.76 -35.19 -3.94
CA ASP A 91 43.10 -34.62 -2.77
C ASP A 91 43.79 -35.10 -1.49
N LEU A 92 44.47 -34.19 -0.79
CA LEU A 92 45.19 -34.49 0.45
C LEU A 92 44.26 -35.00 1.57
N LYS A 93 42.96 -34.69 1.49
CA LYS A 93 42.00 -35.14 2.51
C LYS A 93 41.55 -36.57 2.26
N SER A 94 41.18 -36.91 1.02
CA SER A 94 40.69 -38.25 0.69
C SER A 94 41.79 -39.23 0.24
N GLN A 95 43.01 -38.73 -0.02
CA GLN A 95 44.12 -39.49 -0.59
C GLN A 95 43.77 -40.18 -1.91
N ASN A 96 42.94 -39.51 -2.71
CA ASN A 96 42.47 -40.03 -4.01
C ASN A 96 42.76 -39.01 -5.10
N ILE A 97 42.90 -39.51 -6.33
CA ILE A 97 42.98 -38.68 -7.52
C ILE A 97 41.55 -38.36 -7.96
N LEU A 98 41.20 -37.07 -7.93
CA LEU A 98 39.88 -36.58 -8.28
C LEU A 98 39.95 -35.60 -9.45
N PRO A 99 38.91 -35.51 -10.30
CA PRO A 99 38.84 -34.46 -11.29
C PRO A 99 38.67 -33.10 -10.59
N GLN A 100 39.44 -32.11 -11.05
CA GLN A 100 39.47 -30.75 -10.48
C GLN A 100 38.91 -29.70 -11.44
N GLN A 101 39.19 -29.84 -12.74
CA GLN A 101 38.75 -28.89 -13.76
C GLN A 101 38.48 -29.62 -15.07
N PHE A 102 37.47 -29.18 -15.82
CA PHE A 102 37.15 -29.69 -17.15
C PHE A 102 37.51 -28.66 -18.21
N LYS A 103 38.17 -29.09 -19.29
CA LYS A 103 38.44 -28.26 -20.46
C LYS A 103 37.71 -28.84 -21.67
N PRO A 104 36.72 -28.14 -22.23
CA PRO A 104 36.08 -28.54 -23.47
C PRO A 104 37.01 -28.29 -24.67
N ASN A 105 36.87 -29.11 -25.72
CA ASN A 105 37.57 -28.92 -27.00
C ASN A 105 37.23 -27.57 -27.65
N ILE A 106 35.97 -27.15 -27.51
CA ILE A 106 35.47 -25.85 -27.96
C ILE A 106 35.09 -25.05 -26.70
N PRO A 107 35.70 -23.85 -26.48
CA PRO A 107 35.34 -23.00 -25.35
C PRO A 107 33.84 -22.68 -25.32
N VAL A 108 33.24 -22.70 -24.13
CA VAL A 108 31.80 -22.48 -23.96
C VAL A 108 31.50 -20.99 -23.79
N GLU A 109 30.53 -20.47 -24.53
CA GLU A 109 30.09 -19.08 -24.42
C GLU A 109 28.90 -18.93 -23.47
N PHE A 110 28.98 -17.96 -22.57
CA PHE A 110 27.91 -17.59 -21.67
C PHE A 110 27.39 -16.18 -21.97
N PRO A 111 26.08 -15.92 -21.84
CA PRO A 111 25.54 -14.57 -21.88
C PRO A 111 26.09 -13.76 -20.71
N GLY A 112 26.74 -12.63 -21.00
CA GLY A 112 27.25 -11.70 -19.99
C GLY A 112 26.39 -10.44 -19.86
N GLU A 113 26.75 -9.59 -18.89
CA GLU A 113 26.07 -8.31 -18.65
C GLU A 113 26.27 -7.34 -19.83
N LYS A 114 25.22 -6.56 -20.14
CA LYS A 114 25.21 -5.55 -21.23
C LYS A 114 25.47 -6.11 -22.63
N GLY A 115 25.01 -7.32 -22.93
CA GLY A 115 25.08 -7.90 -24.28
C GLY A 115 26.46 -8.39 -24.72
N LYS A 116 27.44 -8.46 -23.80
CA LYS A 116 28.76 -9.07 -24.07
C LYS A 116 28.73 -10.56 -23.76
N THR A 117 29.26 -11.41 -24.64
CA THR A 117 29.48 -12.84 -24.37
C THR A 117 30.74 -13.05 -23.52
N ARG A 118 30.69 -13.99 -22.57
CA ARG A 118 31.83 -14.44 -21.78
C ARG A 118 32.23 -15.84 -22.22
N THR A 119 33.39 -15.98 -22.83
CA THR A 119 33.93 -17.29 -23.26
C THR A 119 34.72 -17.95 -22.13
N ALA A 120 34.32 -19.14 -21.71
CA ALA A 120 35.01 -19.94 -20.71
C ALA A 120 35.82 -21.06 -21.37
N LYS A 121 37.15 -21.02 -21.20
CA LYS A 121 38.07 -22.06 -21.67
C LYS A 121 38.17 -23.25 -20.72
N TYR A 122 37.86 -23.04 -19.44
CA TYR A 122 37.91 -24.05 -18.39
C TYR A 122 36.67 -23.93 -17.50
N LEU A 123 36.13 -25.07 -17.07
CA LEU A 123 34.93 -25.16 -16.25
C LEU A 123 35.24 -25.91 -14.95
N THR A 124 34.70 -25.41 -13.84
CA THR A 124 34.81 -26.01 -12.51
C THR A 124 33.42 -26.29 -11.96
N SER A 125 33.31 -27.31 -11.08
CA SER A 125 32.04 -27.66 -10.43
C SER A 125 31.54 -26.51 -9.56
N LYS A 126 30.21 -26.36 -9.46
CA LYS A 126 29.61 -25.29 -8.64
C LYS A 126 29.33 -25.71 -7.20
N GLU A 127 29.08 -26.99 -6.89
CA GLU A 127 28.78 -27.47 -5.53
C GLU A 127 29.02 -28.99 -5.41
N ARG A 128 29.89 -29.44 -4.49
CA ARG A 128 29.90 -30.83 -3.98
C ARG A 128 29.16 -30.86 -2.64
N PRO A 129 28.25 -31.80 -2.37
CA PRO A 129 27.66 -31.95 -1.04
C PRO A 129 28.77 -32.19 0.00
N GLY A 130 28.95 -31.25 0.94
CA GLY A 130 29.94 -31.38 2.03
C GLY A 130 31.39 -30.98 1.73
N ALA A 131 31.70 -30.36 0.58
CA ALA A 131 33.06 -29.91 0.24
C ALA A 131 33.09 -28.56 -0.51
N SER A 132 34.28 -27.95 -0.60
CA SER A 132 34.53 -26.75 -1.44
C SER A 132 34.17 -27.05 -2.91
N PRO A 133 33.53 -26.12 -3.64
CA PRO A 133 33.10 -26.35 -5.03
C PRO A 133 34.26 -26.58 -6.01
N TYR A 134 35.46 -26.17 -5.63
CA TYR A 134 36.73 -26.38 -6.33
C TYR A 134 37.86 -26.47 -5.30
N ASP A 135 39.01 -27.00 -5.69
CA ASP A 135 40.23 -26.99 -4.89
C ASP A 135 41.46 -26.62 -5.74
N ALA A 136 42.60 -26.48 -5.08
CA ALA A 136 43.89 -26.34 -5.75
C ALA A 136 44.33 -27.69 -6.34
N ILE A 137 44.85 -27.65 -7.56
CA ILE A 137 45.24 -28.80 -8.37
C ILE A 137 46.65 -29.22 -7.98
N LEU A 138 46.74 -30.32 -7.25
CA LEU A 138 47.99 -31.02 -6.93
C LEU A 138 48.17 -32.14 -7.96
N LEU A 139 49.11 -32.02 -8.90
CA LEU A 139 49.21 -33.00 -9.99
C LEU A 139 49.68 -34.38 -9.48
N PRO A 140 49.04 -35.48 -9.89
CA PRO A 140 49.46 -36.83 -9.48
C PRO A 140 50.89 -37.16 -9.88
N GLY A 141 51.51 -38.11 -9.17
CA GLY A 141 52.87 -38.60 -9.43
C GLY A 141 53.95 -38.10 -8.45
N SER A 142 53.60 -37.26 -7.48
CA SER A 142 54.46 -36.98 -6.31
C SER A 142 53.78 -37.37 -5.01
N ASP A 143 54.58 -37.60 -3.98
CA ASP A 143 54.13 -37.84 -2.61
C ASP A 143 53.68 -36.51 -1.97
N TRP A 144 52.43 -36.14 -2.21
CA TRP A 144 51.90 -34.87 -1.75
C TRP A 144 51.75 -34.79 -0.23
N GLU A 145 51.61 -35.93 0.44
CA GLU A 145 51.62 -36.01 1.91
C GLU A 145 52.96 -35.60 2.49
N GLU A 146 54.05 -36.18 1.99
CA GLU A 146 55.41 -35.80 2.39
C GLU A 146 55.66 -34.34 2.04
N ILE A 147 55.35 -33.93 0.81
CA ILE A 147 55.54 -32.56 0.34
C ILE A 147 54.75 -31.56 1.19
N ALA A 148 53.52 -31.87 1.58
CA ALA A 148 52.67 -30.99 2.41
C ALA A 148 53.22 -30.81 3.83
N ALA A 149 53.90 -31.82 4.36
CA ALA A 149 54.54 -31.80 5.68
C ALA A 149 55.93 -31.15 5.66
N ASP A 150 56.76 -31.48 4.66
CA ASP A 150 58.15 -31.02 4.57
C ASP A 150 58.25 -29.57 4.07
N THR A 151 58.55 -28.65 5.00
CA THR A 151 58.70 -27.22 4.71
C THR A 151 59.99 -26.87 3.97
N SER A 152 60.94 -27.81 3.83
CA SER A 152 62.18 -27.61 3.07
C SER A 152 61.94 -27.58 1.56
N ILE A 153 60.85 -28.20 1.10
CA ILE A 153 60.47 -28.25 -0.31
C ILE A 153 59.77 -26.93 -0.69
N ARG A 154 60.39 -26.19 -1.61
CA ARG A 154 59.85 -24.98 -2.22
C ARG A 154 58.65 -25.33 -3.10
N LEU A 155 57.54 -24.62 -2.91
CA LEU A 155 56.31 -24.84 -3.68
C LEU A 155 56.03 -23.67 -4.63
N ALA A 156 55.80 -23.97 -5.90
CA ALA A 156 55.37 -22.98 -6.89
C ALA A 156 53.84 -22.93 -6.98
N LEU A 157 53.24 -21.73 -7.03
CA LEU A 157 51.80 -21.55 -7.22
C LEU A 157 51.54 -20.83 -8.55
N THR A 158 50.77 -21.45 -9.44
CA THR A 158 50.47 -20.95 -10.78
C THR A 158 48.99 -21.04 -11.12
N GLU A 159 48.53 -20.38 -12.18
CA GLU A 159 47.17 -20.53 -12.70
C GLU A 159 47.07 -21.76 -13.64
N GLY A 160 46.22 -22.71 -13.26
CA GLY A 160 45.83 -23.87 -14.05
C GLY A 160 46.79 -25.07 -13.96
N GLY A 161 46.26 -26.25 -14.27
CA GLY A 161 47.02 -27.51 -14.19
C GLY A 161 48.17 -27.62 -15.21
N LYS A 162 48.01 -27.07 -16.43
CA LYS A 162 49.06 -27.16 -17.47
C LYS A 162 50.37 -26.50 -17.05
N LYS A 163 50.26 -25.32 -16.43
CA LYS A 163 51.40 -24.55 -15.93
C LYS A 163 52.07 -25.23 -14.75
N ALA A 164 51.28 -25.83 -13.86
CA ALA A 164 51.81 -26.65 -12.78
C ALA A 164 52.58 -27.86 -13.36
N GLY A 165 52.07 -28.48 -14.43
CA GLY A 165 52.74 -29.57 -15.14
C GLY A 165 54.06 -29.16 -15.78
N ALA A 166 54.12 -27.96 -16.36
CA ALA A 166 55.34 -27.42 -16.94
C ALA A 166 56.43 -27.18 -15.88
N LEU A 167 56.07 -26.58 -14.75
CA LEU A 167 56.99 -26.39 -13.62
C LEU A 167 57.47 -27.72 -13.03
N LYS A 168 56.56 -28.71 -12.91
CA LYS A 168 56.89 -30.06 -12.47
C LYS A 168 57.85 -30.77 -13.42
N ALA A 169 57.67 -30.62 -14.74
CA ALA A 169 58.61 -31.14 -15.74
C ALA A 169 60.02 -30.50 -15.61
N CYS A 170 60.09 -29.28 -15.07
CA CYS A 170 61.35 -28.59 -14.76
C CYS A 170 61.94 -29.00 -13.40
N GLY A 171 61.27 -29.84 -12.61
CA GLY A 171 61.73 -30.28 -11.29
C GLY A 171 61.25 -29.41 -10.12
N TYR A 172 60.28 -28.53 -10.34
CA TYR A 172 59.66 -27.72 -9.28
C TYR A 172 58.29 -28.29 -8.91
N GLU A 173 58.09 -28.63 -7.64
CA GLU A 173 56.75 -29.03 -7.19
C GLU A 173 55.79 -27.84 -7.23
N ALA A 174 54.69 -28.00 -7.95
CA ALA A 174 53.82 -26.91 -8.35
C ALA A 174 52.35 -27.21 -8.11
N ILE A 175 51.63 -26.18 -7.67
CA ILE A 175 50.21 -26.18 -7.37
C ILE A 175 49.49 -25.32 -8.38
N GLY A 176 48.53 -25.90 -9.09
CA GLY A 176 47.69 -25.19 -10.05
C GLY A 176 46.42 -24.63 -9.39
N LEU A 177 46.20 -23.33 -9.44
CA LEU A 177 44.93 -22.73 -9.03
C LEU A 177 43.93 -22.79 -10.19
N CYS A 178 42.69 -23.19 -9.93
CA CYS A 178 41.64 -23.24 -10.98
C CYS A 178 41.37 -21.87 -11.66
N GLY A 179 41.77 -20.78 -11.00
CA GLY A 179 41.83 -19.41 -11.49
C GLY A 179 42.59 -18.55 -10.47
N VAL A 180 43.07 -17.37 -10.86
CA VAL A 180 43.98 -16.55 -10.01
C VAL A 180 43.42 -16.17 -8.63
N ASP A 181 42.10 -16.04 -8.47
CA ASP A 181 41.43 -15.77 -7.18
C ASP A 181 40.86 -17.06 -6.52
N MET A 182 40.96 -18.23 -7.15
CA MET A 182 40.35 -19.50 -6.70
C MET A 182 41.23 -20.26 -5.69
N TRP A 183 41.88 -19.54 -4.78
CA TRP A 183 42.70 -20.10 -3.69
C TRP A 183 41.96 -20.10 -2.33
N HIS A 184 40.75 -19.53 -2.26
CA HIS A 184 39.95 -19.42 -1.05
C HIS A 184 38.52 -19.94 -1.21
N ILE A 185 37.84 -20.26 -0.11
CA ILE A 185 36.40 -20.57 -0.08
C ILE A 185 35.55 -19.28 0.07
N LYS A 186 34.21 -19.40 0.19
CA LYS A 186 33.20 -18.32 0.11
C LYS A 186 33.46 -17.07 0.99
N ASP A 187 34.31 -17.14 2.02
CA ASP A 187 34.62 -16.04 2.94
C ASP A 187 35.78 -15.11 2.49
N LYS A 188 36.45 -15.41 1.37
CA LYS A 188 37.62 -14.67 0.84
C LYS A 188 38.86 -14.65 1.75
N THR A 189 38.90 -15.47 2.79
CA THR A 189 39.98 -15.44 3.79
C THR A 189 40.54 -16.81 4.15
N THR A 190 39.76 -17.88 3.95
CA THR A 190 40.13 -19.25 4.26
C THR A 190 40.62 -19.98 3.01
N PHE A 191 41.78 -20.64 3.10
CA PHE A 191 42.34 -21.46 2.02
C PHE A 191 41.37 -22.57 1.59
N VAL A 192 41.39 -22.92 0.30
CA VAL A 192 40.77 -24.16 -0.19
C VAL A 192 41.43 -25.40 0.46
N PRO A 193 40.74 -26.55 0.57
CA PRO A 193 41.16 -27.66 1.41
C PRO A 193 42.61 -28.15 1.17
N ASN A 194 43.04 -28.35 -0.08
CA ASN A 194 44.42 -28.75 -0.39
C ASN A 194 45.44 -27.71 0.09
N LEU A 195 45.20 -26.42 -0.14
CA LEU A 195 46.09 -25.36 0.36
C LEU A 195 46.06 -25.26 1.89
N LYS A 196 44.94 -25.58 2.53
CA LYS A 196 44.81 -25.58 4.00
C LYS A 196 45.60 -26.72 4.65
N ALA A 197 45.73 -27.86 3.97
CA ALA A 197 46.45 -29.04 4.46
C ALA A 197 47.98 -28.87 4.43
N ILE A 198 48.50 -27.92 3.65
CA ILE A 198 49.95 -27.66 3.52
C ILE A 198 50.49 -26.85 4.71
N SER A 199 51.63 -27.27 5.24
CA SER A 199 52.36 -26.53 6.27
C SER A 199 53.12 -25.35 5.67
N TRP A 200 52.59 -24.13 5.82
CA TRP A 200 53.17 -22.91 5.23
C TRP A 200 54.23 -22.22 6.08
N LYS A 201 54.30 -22.52 7.38
CA LYS A 201 55.21 -21.82 8.29
C LYS A 201 56.67 -22.08 7.91
N ALA A 202 57.42 -21.00 7.65
CA ALA A 202 58.82 -21.03 7.22
C ALA A 202 59.09 -21.76 5.89
N ARG A 203 58.05 -22.02 5.09
CA ARG A 203 58.18 -22.63 3.76
C ARG A 203 58.40 -21.57 2.67
N ASP A 204 59.24 -21.86 1.69
CA ASP A 204 59.38 -21.07 0.47
C ASP A 204 58.20 -21.31 -0.49
N ALA A 205 57.50 -20.23 -0.86
CA ALA A 205 56.37 -20.25 -1.78
C ALA A 205 56.60 -19.25 -2.93
N THR A 206 56.78 -19.76 -4.15
CA THR A 206 57.00 -18.94 -5.34
C THR A 206 55.69 -18.79 -6.12
N ILE A 207 55.16 -17.58 -6.23
CA ILE A 207 53.99 -17.31 -7.08
C ILE A 207 54.47 -17.05 -8.51
N CYS A 208 53.95 -17.82 -9.47
CA CYS A 208 54.30 -17.82 -10.88
C CYS A 208 53.02 -17.68 -11.72
N PHE A 209 52.42 -16.48 -11.74
CA PHE A 209 51.22 -16.20 -12.54
C PHE A 209 51.61 -15.77 -13.97
N ASP A 210 50.66 -15.82 -14.91
CA ASP A 210 50.88 -15.38 -16.30
C ASP A 210 51.50 -13.98 -16.36
N SER A 211 52.37 -13.76 -17.36
CA SER A 211 53.04 -12.48 -17.60
C SER A 211 52.06 -11.35 -17.98
N ASP A 212 50.79 -11.67 -18.24
CA ASP A 212 49.73 -10.68 -18.48
C ASP A 212 49.35 -9.86 -17.23
N MET A 213 49.94 -10.17 -16.07
CA MET A 213 49.81 -9.38 -14.84
C MET A 213 50.21 -7.90 -15.02
N TYR A 214 51.14 -7.60 -15.95
CA TYR A 214 51.52 -6.23 -16.28
C TYR A 214 50.44 -5.46 -17.05
N GLN A 215 49.55 -6.18 -17.74
CA GLN A 215 48.49 -5.62 -18.58
C GLN A 215 47.10 -5.69 -17.92
N LYS A 216 46.92 -6.55 -16.89
CA LYS A 216 45.63 -6.79 -16.22
C LYS A 216 45.68 -6.52 -14.70
N PRO A 217 45.06 -5.43 -14.22
CA PRO A 217 45.03 -5.07 -12.79
C PRO A 217 44.47 -6.16 -11.88
N GLY A 218 43.47 -6.90 -12.37
CA GLY A 218 42.84 -7.97 -11.61
C GLY A 218 43.81 -9.09 -11.22
N VAL A 219 44.74 -9.45 -12.12
CA VAL A 219 45.73 -10.51 -11.89
C VAL A 219 46.74 -10.08 -10.83
N PHE A 220 47.23 -8.84 -10.91
CA PHE A 220 48.10 -8.25 -9.89
C PHE A 220 47.42 -8.20 -8.51
N LEU A 221 46.16 -7.75 -8.45
CA LEU A 221 45.41 -7.71 -7.20
C LEU A 221 45.19 -9.10 -6.61
N ALA A 222 44.92 -10.11 -7.43
CA ALA A 222 44.78 -11.51 -7.00
C ALA A 222 46.12 -12.04 -6.43
N LEU A 223 47.22 -11.83 -7.14
CA LEU A 223 48.59 -12.17 -6.69
C LEU A 223 48.89 -11.51 -5.34
N LYS A 224 48.62 -10.21 -5.20
CA LYS A 224 48.84 -9.46 -3.95
C LYS A 224 48.03 -10.02 -2.79
N ARG A 225 46.77 -10.44 -3.01
CA ARG A 225 45.93 -11.05 -1.97
C ARG A 225 46.46 -12.41 -1.54
N LEU A 226 46.77 -13.29 -2.51
CA LEU A 226 47.33 -14.61 -2.25
C LEU A 226 48.68 -14.50 -1.52
N GLY A 227 49.60 -13.68 -2.02
CA GLY A 227 50.91 -13.45 -1.41
C GLY A 227 50.81 -12.94 0.03
N LYS A 228 49.92 -11.97 0.30
CA LYS A 228 49.67 -11.52 1.67
C LYS A 228 49.09 -12.60 2.57
N LYS A 229 48.24 -13.48 2.05
CA LYS A 229 47.68 -14.59 2.81
C LYS A 229 48.75 -15.64 3.15
N LEU A 230 49.60 -16.00 2.20
CA LEU A 230 50.73 -16.91 2.41
C LEU A 230 51.73 -16.32 3.43
N ALA A 231 52.08 -15.04 3.29
CA ALA A 231 52.95 -14.34 4.24
C ALA A 231 52.36 -14.30 5.66
N ARG A 232 51.04 -14.05 5.80
CA ARG A 232 50.33 -14.15 7.10
C ARG A 232 50.34 -15.55 7.68
N SER A 233 50.43 -16.57 6.82
CA SER A 233 50.60 -17.97 7.22
C SER A 233 52.07 -18.33 7.50
N LYS A 234 52.94 -17.31 7.56
CA LYS A 234 54.38 -17.37 7.85
C LYS A 234 55.22 -18.05 6.76
N ALA A 235 54.75 -18.10 5.51
CA ALA A 235 55.55 -18.51 4.36
C ALA A 235 56.50 -17.40 3.90
N GLN A 236 57.63 -17.78 3.32
CA GLN A 236 58.52 -16.87 2.60
C GLN A 236 58.05 -16.79 1.16
N VAL A 237 57.46 -15.65 0.77
CA VAL A 237 56.80 -15.53 -0.53
C VAL A 237 57.72 -14.85 -1.54
N LEU A 238 58.01 -15.56 -2.62
CA LEU A 238 58.73 -15.10 -3.80
C LEU A 238 57.75 -14.92 -4.96
N VAL A 239 58.10 -14.06 -5.91
CA VAL A 239 57.33 -13.86 -7.14
C VAL A 239 58.26 -14.03 -8.34
N ALA A 240 57.96 -15.01 -9.17
CA ALA A 240 58.66 -15.25 -10.42
C ALA A 240 58.00 -14.42 -11.53
N THR A 241 58.80 -13.62 -12.24
CA THR A 241 58.34 -12.85 -13.40
C THR A 241 59.33 -12.94 -14.55
N TRP A 242 58.84 -12.78 -15.77
CA TRP A 242 59.63 -12.85 -16.99
C TRP A 242 59.11 -11.85 -18.02
N ASP A 243 59.87 -11.68 -19.09
CA ASP A 243 59.49 -10.85 -20.22
C ASP A 243 58.28 -11.48 -20.96
N PRO A 244 57.16 -10.76 -21.12
CA PRO A 244 56.01 -11.24 -21.89
C PRO A 244 56.33 -11.75 -23.29
N GLU A 245 57.43 -11.30 -23.91
CA GLU A 245 57.88 -11.78 -25.23
C GLU A 245 58.31 -13.26 -25.24
N LEU A 246 58.72 -13.81 -24.08
CA LEU A 246 59.10 -15.23 -23.96
C LEU A 246 57.88 -16.18 -23.93
N GLY A 247 56.68 -15.63 -23.77
CA GLY A 247 55.45 -16.41 -23.64
C GLY A 247 54.51 -15.87 -22.56
N LYS A 248 53.21 -16.12 -22.74
CA LYS A 248 52.18 -15.64 -21.82
C LYS A 248 52.19 -16.43 -20.51
N GLY A 249 52.17 -17.76 -20.62
CA GLY A 249 52.28 -18.69 -19.51
C GLY A 249 53.69 -19.24 -19.37
N ILE A 250 54.04 -19.73 -18.17
CA ILE A 250 55.31 -20.42 -17.95
C ILE A 250 55.43 -21.71 -18.78
N ASP A 251 54.29 -22.30 -19.16
CA ASP A 251 54.22 -23.44 -20.08
C ASP A 251 54.59 -23.07 -21.52
N ASP A 252 54.26 -21.86 -21.96
CA ASP A 252 54.70 -21.34 -23.27
C ASP A 252 56.23 -21.15 -23.28
N VAL A 253 56.79 -20.61 -22.18
CA VAL A 253 58.24 -20.42 -22.03
C VAL A 253 58.97 -21.76 -22.08
N LEU A 254 58.45 -22.78 -21.38
CA LEU A 254 59.02 -24.12 -21.43
C LEU A 254 58.99 -24.70 -22.85
N ALA A 255 57.86 -24.57 -23.55
CA ALA A 255 57.69 -25.12 -24.89
C ALA A 255 58.59 -24.42 -25.92
N ALA A 256 58.82 -23.11 -25.79
CA ALA A 256 59.58 -22.32 -26.76
C ALA A 256 61.08 -22.20 -26.44
N HIS A 257 61.46 -22.14 -25.16
CA HIS A 257 62.82 -21.80 -24.71
C HIS A 257 63.47 -22.88 -23.84
N GLY A 258 62.76 -23.95 -23.50
CA GLY A 258 63.29 -25.08 -22.77
C GLY A 258 63.45 -24.88 -21.26
N LYS A 259 63.90 -25.93 -20.59
CA LYS A 259 63.95 -26.03 -19.12
C LYS A 259 64.92 -25.02 -18.48
N GLU A 260 66.05 -24.75 -19.11
CA GLU A 260 67.07 -23.82 -18.59
C GLU A 260 66.47 -22.43 -18.35
N LYS A 261 65.66 -21.94 -19.28
CA LYS A 261 65.02 -20.62 -19.15
C LYS A 261 64.01 -20.56 -18.01
N VAL A 262 63.27 -21.65 -17.78
CA VAL A 262 62.34 -21.75 -16.64
C VAL A 262 63.11 -21.77 -15.32
N THR A 263 64.25 -22.46 -15.26
CA THR A 263 65.12 -22.44 -14.07
C THR A 263 65.62 -21.03 -13.77
N ASP A 264 66.12 -20.29 -14.77
CA ASP A 264 66.55 -18.89 -14.59
C ASP A 264 65.44 -18.01 -13.99
N ILE A 265 64.21 -18.18 -14.47
CA ILE A 265 63.04 -17.41 -13.99
C ILE A 265 62.71 -17.75 -12.54
N MET A 266 62.79 -19.04 -12.17
CA MET A 266 62.47 -19.51 -10.82
C MET A 266 63.55 -19.14 -9.80
N GLU A 267 64.83 -19.17 -10.20
CA GLU A 267 65.96 -18.74 -9.37
C GLU A 267 66.03 -17.21 -9.24
N GLY A 268 65.64 -16.48 -10.28
CA GLY A 268 65.54 -15.02 -10.28
C GLY A 268 64.29 -14.46 -9.60
N ALA A 269 63.49 -15.29 -8.91
CA ALA A 269 62.27 -14.85 -8.25
C ALA A 269 62.57 -13.86 -7.10
N GLU A 270 61.84 -12.75 -7.06
CA GLU A 270 62.06 -11.67 -6.09
C GLU A 270 61.11 -11.76 -4.88
N PRO A 271 61.50 -11.32 -3.67
CA PRO A 271 60.61 -11.28 -2.52
C PRO A 271 59.35 -10.45 -2.76
N LEU A 272 58.19 -10.95 -2.30
CA LEU A 272 56.88 -10.31 -2.51
C LEU A 272 56.85 -8.81 -2.19
N GLN A 273 57.52 -8.40 -1.11
CA GLN A 273 57.55 -7.00 -0.69
C GLN A 273 58.34 -6.12 -1.67
N ALA A 274 59.44 -6.62 -2.23
CA ALA A 274 60.23 -5.93 -3.24
C ALA A 274 59.45 -5.81 -4.55
N PHE A 275 58.80 -6.90 -4.97
CA PHE A 275 57.95 -6.94 -6.15
C PHE A 275 56.77 -5.96 -6.08
N ILE A 276 56.03 -5.96 -4.95
CA ILE A 276 54.91 -5.03 -4.75
C ILE A 276 55.40 -3.58 -4.80
N ALA A 277 56.54 -3.26 -4.18
CA ALA A 277 57.09 -1.91 -4.20
C ALA A 277 57.52 -1.46 -5.61
N LYS A 278 58.04 -2.38 -6.43
CA LYS A 278 58.41 -2.14 -7.84
C LYS A 278 57.18 -1.84 -8.69
N LEU A 279 56.11 -2.63 -8.57
CA LEU A 279 54.89 -2.43 -9.34
C LEU A 279 54.04 -1.25 -8.87
N GLU A 280 53.99 -0.97 -7.57
CA GLU A 280 53.31 0.24 -7.03
C GLU A 280 53.95 1.54 -7.54
N LYS A 281 55.26 1.53 -7.86
CA LYS A 281 55.95 2.65 -8.54
C LYS A 281 55.66 2.72 -10.04
N GLN A 282 55.49 1.58 -10.70
CA GLN A 282 55.27 1.52 -12.15
C GLN A 282 53.84 1.92 -12.54
N TRP A 283 52.88 1.72 -11.63
CA TRP A 283 51.50 2.11 -11.84
C TRP A 283 51.13 3.36 -11.02
N THR A 284 51.81 4.49 -11.27
CA THR A 284 51.44 5.82 -10.74
C THR A 284 50.37 6.49 -11.61
N GLY A 285 49.26 5.79 -11.85
CA GLY A 285 48.10 6.29 -12.60
C GLY A 285 46.78 5.88 -11.92
N PRO A 286 45.64 6.54 -12.22
CA PRO A 286 44.42 6.49 -11.40
C PRO A 286 43.75 5.10 -11.26
N ASP A 287 44.24 4.07 -11.96
CA ASP A 287 43.53 2.82 -12.20
C ASP A 287 43.76 1.69 -11.18
N LEU A 288 44.75 1.73 -10.26
CA LEU A 288 44.75 0.77 -9.12
C LEU A 288 43.86 1.19 -7.96
N SER A 289 43.19 2.34 -8.10
CA SER A 289 42.19 2.79 -7.16
C SER A 289 40.79 2.28 -7.50
N SER A 290 40.66 1.22 -8.32
CA SER A 290 39.42 0.43 -8.41
C SER A 290 39.23 -0.51 -7.19
N GLY A 291 39.40 0.09 -6.01
CA GLY A 291 39.16 -0.44 -4.68
C GLY A 291 39.05 0.65 -3.61
N ASN A 292 39.66 1.82 -3.86
CA ASN A 292 39.41 3.07 -3.13
C ASN A 292 39.91 4.24 -3.99
N LYS A 293 39.13 4.65 -5.00
CA LYS A 293 39.07 6.09 -5.27
C LYS A 293 38.69 6.69 -3.91
N LYS A 294 39.46 7.64 -3.37
CA LYS A 294 38.85 8.68 -2.56
C LYS A 294 37.92 9.47 -3.50
N THR A 295 36.85 8.85 -3.99
CA THR A 295 35.56 9.53 -3.93
C THR A 295 35.46 9.85 -2.46
N GLU A 296 35.38 11.14 -2.10
CA GLU A 296 34.97 11.52 -0.76
C GLU A 296 33.90 10.53 -0.33
N LYS A 297 34.17 9.80 0.77
CA LYS A 297 33.22 8.78 1.22
C LYS A 297 31.87 9.48 1.24
N PRO A 298 30.82 8.91 0.60
CA PRO A 298 29.53 9.56 0.63
C PRO A 298 29.22 9.85 2.09
N PRO A 299 28.66 11.05 2.39
CA PRO A 299 28.28 11.38 3.76
C PRO A 299 27.50 10.22 4.36
N THR A 300 27.60 10.01 5.67
CA THR A 300 26.78 8.94 6.27
C THR A 300 25.31 9.19 5.98
N PRO A 301 24.45 8.16 5.86
CA PRO A 301 23.02 8.34 5.63
C PRO A 301 22.39 9.36 6.58
N ARG A 302 22.84 9.36 7.84
CA ARG A 302 22.44 10.33 8.87
C ARG A 302 22.91 11.75 8.56
N ALA A 303 24.20 11.94 8.24
CA ALA A 303 24.73 13.26 7.91
C ALA A 303 24.07 13.85 6.65
N LEU A 304 23.76 13.01 5.66
CA LEU A 304 22.99 13.42 4.50
C LEU A 304 21.55 13.77 4.88
N ALA A 305 20.89 12.96 5.72
CA ALA A 305 19.55 13.25 6.22
C ALA A 305 19.50 14.59 6.98
N ASP A 306 20.46 14.88 7.86
CA ASP A 306 20.55 16.14 8.60
C ASP A 306 20.75 17.34 7.66
N HIS A 307 21.57 17.18 6.62
CA HIS A 307 21.73 18.23 5.59
C HIS A 307 20.45 18.44 4.77
N LEU A 308 19.76 17.36 4.41
CA LEU A 308 18.51 17.41 3.66
C LEU A 308 17.35 17.91 4.53
N TYR A 309 17.38 17.70 5.84
CA TYR A 309 16.38 18.18 6.78
C TYR A 309 16.20 19.70 6.66
N GLU A 310 17.26 20.50 6.72
CA GLU A 310 17.12 21.97 6.63
C GLU A 310 16.52 22.42 5.30
N LYS A 311 16.86 21.72 4.21
CA LYS A 311 16.33 22.01 2.88
C LYS A 311 14.86 21.60 2.71
N PHE A 312 14.46 20.48 3.32
CA PHE A 312 13.16 19.84 3.07
C PHE A 312 12.19 19.89 4.25
N ARG A 313 12.54 20.46 5.41
CA ARG A 313 11.65 20.54 6.60
C ARG A 313 10.31 21.23 6.35
N GLN A 314 10.25 22.14 5.38
CA GLN A 314 9.01 22.80 4.95
C GLN A 314 8.29 22.07 3.80
N LYS A 315 8.96 21.12 3.14
CA LYS A 315 8.43 20.41 1.98
C LYS A 315 8.03 18.99 2.28
N TRP A 316 8.72 18.30 3.19
CA TRP A 316 8.52 16.88 3.49
C TRP A 316 8.22 16.72 4.98
N ALA A 317 7.33 15.79 5.31
CA ALA A 317 7.00 15.41 6.67
C ALA A 317 6.66 13.92 6.72
N TYR A 318 6.97 13.27 7.83
CA TYR A 318 6.55 11.90 8.09
C TYR A 318 5.46 11.89 9.16
N ASP A 319 4.27 11.42 8.80
CA ASP A 319 3.10 11.36 9.68
C ASP A 319 3.07 10.01 10.40
N LEU A 320 3.39 10.02 11.70
CA LEU A 320 3.45 8.79 12.51
C LEU A 320 2.08 8.12 12.67
N GLN A 321 0.99 8.90 12.73
CA GLN A 321 -0.37 8.37 12.95
C GLN A 321 -0.86 7.58 11.74
N SER A 322 -0.58 8.08 10.53
CA SER A 322 -0.91 7.35 9.29
C SER A 322 0.20 6.40 8.82
N GLY A 323 1.39 6.48 9.41
CA GLY A 323 2.58 5.73 9.02
C GLY A 323 3.07 6.06 7.61
N THR A 324 2.83 7.28 7.13
CA THR A 324 3.11 7.64 5.72
C THR A 324 3.80 8.98 5.54
N TRP A 325 4.54 9.08 4.44
CA TRP A 325 5.19 10.32 4.02
C TRP A 325 4.17 11.29 3.44
N ARG A 326 4.40 12.58 3.68
CA ARG A 326 3.65 13.68 3.07
C ARG A 326 4.59 14.71 2.48
N THR A 327 4.20 15.24 1.33
CA THR A 327 4.92 16.33 0.65
C THR A 327 4.02 17.53 0.45
N TRP A 328 4.56 18.71 0.70
CA TRP A 328 3.91 19.98 0.43
C TRP A 328 4.00 20.31 -1.05
N ASP A 329 2.86 20.46 -1.71
CA ASP A 329 2.77 20.82 -3.14
C ASP A 329 2.68 22.33 -3.40
N GLY A 330 2.62 23.14 -2.35
CA GLY A 330 2.34 24.58 -2.41
C GLY A 330 1.02 24.97 -1.76
N THR A 331 0.08 24.03 -1.62
CA THR A 331 -1.29 24.24 -1.12
C THR A 331 -1.69 23.28 -0.01
N ILE A 332 -1.33 21.99 -0.13
CA ILE A 332 -1.66 20.92 0.80
C ILE A 332 -0.49 19.95 1.02
N TRP A 333 -0.60 19.18 2.09
CA TRP A 333 0.28 18.05 2.39
C TRP A 333 -0.26 16.75 1.80
N GLU A 334 0.15 16.48 0.56
CA GLU A 334 -0.24 15.29 -0.19
C GLU A 334 0.47 14.04 0.37
N LYS A 335 -0.28 12.95 0.51
CA LYS A 335 0.25 11.66 0.91
C LYS A 335 1.09 11.05 -0.20
N GLN A 336 2.32 10.66 0.11
CA GLN A 336 3.24 10.05 -0.82
C GLN A 336 3.55 8.59 -0.47
N HIS A 337 3.69 7.78 -1.50
CA HIS A 337 4.17 6.40 -1.36
C HIS A 337 5.69 6.41 -1.14
N GLU A 338 6.22 5.51 -0.30
CA GLU A 338 7.65 5.45 0.04
C GLU A 338 8.56 5.36 -1.21
N LYS A 339 8.18 4.56 -2.20
CA LYS A 339 8.87 4.49 -3.51
C LYS A 339 9.00 5.85 -4.22
N VAL A 340 8.00 6.73 -4.11
CA VAL A 340 8.06 8.09 -4.69
C VAL A 340 9.09 8.91 -3.92
N MET A 341 9.08 8.85 -2.59
CA MET A 341 10.08 9.51 -1.74
C MET A 341 11.50 9.02 -2.04
N LEU A 342 11.69 7.72 -2.22
CA LEU A 342 12.97 7.14 -2.64
C LEU A 342 13.43 7.67 -4.01
N SER A 343 12.50 7.83 -4.96
CA SER A 343 12.79 8.42 -6.28
C SER A 343 13.24 9.88 -6.15
N LEU A 344 12.52 10.69 -5.38
CA LEU A 344 12.87 12.10 -5.13
C LEU A 344 14.23 12.22 -4.43
N LEU A 345 14.49 11.37 -3.44
CA LEU A 345 15.77 11.31 -2.74
C LEU A 345 16.91 10.93 -3.68
N LYS A 346 16.71 9.95 -4.58
CA LYS A 346 17.70 9.60 -5.60
C LYS A 346 18.02 10.76 -6.52
N ALA A 347 17.00 11.47 -7.00
CA ALA A 347 17.18 12.65 -7.84
C ALA A 347 18.01 13.72 -7.11
N GLN A 348 17.76 13.93 -5.81
CA GLN A 348 18.50 14.89 -4.99
C GLN A 348 19.96 14.47 -4.75
N ILE A 349 20.21 13.18 -4.50
CA ILE A 349 21.56 12.61 -4.36
C ILE A 349 22.35 12.74 -5.66
N GLN A 350 21.70 12.51 -6.80
CA GLN A 350 22.30 12.67 -8.13
C GLN A 350 22.64 14.15 -8.42
N GLN A 351 21.78 15.10 -8.05
CA GLN A 351 22.08 16.53 -8.17
C GLN A 351 23.30 16.97 -7.35
N GLN A 352 23.54 16.34 -6.20
CA GLN A 352 24.71 16.61 -5.36
C GLN A 352 25.95 15.82 -5.78
N ASN A 353 25.90 15.07 -6.90
CA ASN A 353 26.97 14.20 -7.37
C ASN A 353 27.48 13.20 -6.31
N ILE A 354 26.61 12.78 -5.38
CA ILE A 354 26.97 11.82 -4.34
C ILE A 354 26.89 10.40 -4.91
N HIS A 355 28.03 9.74 -5.01
CA HIS A 355 28.12 8.36 -5.45
C HIS A 355 27.95 7.38 -4.28
N TYR A 356 26.95 6.50 -4.36
CA TYR A 356 26.70 5.44 -3.38
C TYR A 356 26.74 4.05 -4.02
N LYS A 357 27.12 3.02 -3.25
CA LYS A 357 27.39 1.67 -3.78
C LYS A 357 26.16 0.76 -3.87
N THR A 358 25.16 0.96 -3.00
CA THR A 358 24.00 0.08 -2.90
C THR A 358 22.73 0.88 -2.67
N GLU A 359 21.61 0.35 -3.16
CA GLU A 359 20.26 0.88 -2.90
C GLU A 359 19.86 0.88 -1.42
N ARG A 360 20.65 0.24 -0.56
CA ARG A 360 20.47 0.33 0.90
C ARG A 360 20.78 1.73 1.43
N TYR A 361 21.75 2.43 0.83
CA TYR A 361 22.13 3.78 1.26
C TYR A 361 20.96 4.76 1.17
N THR A 362 20.17 4.70 0.10
CA THR A 362 19.00 5.56 -0.10
C THR A 362 17.88 5.21 0.88
N LYS A 363 17.66 3.92 1.14
CA LYS A 363 16.70 3.45 2.16
C LYS A 363 17.08 3.91 3.56
N ASP A 364 18.31 3.67 3.99
CA ASP A 364 18.80 4.05 5.31
C ASP A 364 18.77 5.59 5.49
N THR A 365 19.03 6.35 4.41
CA THR A 365 18.91 7.83 4.42
C THR A 365 17.46 8.26 4.56
N LEU A 366 16.54 7.62 3.82
CA LEU A 366 15.10 7.92 3.92
C LEU A 366 14.56 7.55 5.31
N GLU A 367 14.99 6.44 5.89
CA GLU A 367 14.63 6.04 7.25
C GLU A 367 15.13 7.06 8.27
N SER A 368 16.39 7.50 8.16
CA SER A 368 16.92 8.58 9.01
C SER A 368 16.14 9.89 8.83
N LEU A 369 15.77 10.25 7.60
CA LEU A 369 14.92 11.41 7.32
C LEU A 369 13.55 11.28 7.98
N SER A 370 12.94 10.09 7.96
CA SER A 370 11.63 9.84 8.58
C SER A 370 11.63 10.15 10.07
N LEU A 371 12.75 9.86 10.75
CA LEU A 371 12.93 10.15 12.17
C LEU A 371 13.13 11.66 12.43
N THR A 372 13.87 12.36 11.56
CA THR A 372 14.12 13.80 11.71
C THR A 372 12.92 14.68 11.31
N LEU A 373 12.12 14.23 10.33
CA LEU A 373 10.93 14.93 9.83
C LEU A 373 9.63 14.37 10.43
N LEU A 374 9.74 13.62 11.52
CA LEU A 374 8.64 12.96 12.18
C LEU A 374 7.70 13.98 12.82
N ARG A 375 6.42 13.93 12.44
CA ARG A 375 5.33 14.59 13.16
C ARG A 375 4.57 13.53 13.94
N LYS A 376 4.66 13.60 15.27
CA LYS A 376 4.02 12.65 16.19
C LYS A 376 2.51 12.64 16.03
N ASN A 377 1.90 13.82 15.98
CA ASN A 377 0.48 14.03 15.72
C ASN A 377 0.36 14.98 14.52
N TRP A 378 -0.46 14.62 13.54
CA TRP A 378 -0.75 15.52 12.44
C TRP A 378 -1.75 16.58 12.90
N GLN A 379 -1.25 17.74 13.29
CA GLN A 379 -2.08 18.88 13.68
C GLN A 379 -2.25 19.79 12.46
N SER A 380 -3.45 19.77 11.87
CA SER A 380 -3.91 20.89 11.06
C SER A 380 -4.47 21.97 12.00
N PHE A 381 -4.51 23.22 11.54
CA PHE A 381 -5.35 24.20 12.23
C PHE A 381 -6.81 23.73 12.26
N ASP A 382 -7.56 24.32 13.18
CA ASP A 382 -8.98 24.04 13.33
C ASP A 382 -9.70 24.28 12.00
N LYS A 383 -10.14 23.18 11.36
CA LYS A 383 -10.83 23.19 10.07
C LYS A 383 -12.20 23.86 10.16
N ALA A 384 -12.74 24.05 11.36
CA ALA A 384 -13.96 24.83 11.60
C ALA A 384 -13.70 26.34 11.67
N GLN A 385 -12.43 26.77 11.76
CA GLN A 385 -12.02 28.18 11.82
C GLN A 385 -11.29 28.64 10.55
N TRP A 386 -10.70 27.69 9.82
CA TRP A 386 -9.90 27.95 8.63
C TRP A 386 -10.32 27.03 7.49
N ILE A 387 -10.61 27.62 6.33
CA ILE A 387 -11.00 26.91 5.12
C ILE A 387 -9.91 27.11 4.07
N ALA A 388 -9.32 26.01 3.61
CA ALA A 388 -8.39 26.05 2.48
C ALA A 388 -9.19 26.02 1.16
N GLY A 389 -9.08 27.06 0.33
CA GLY A 389 -9.54 27.09 -1.07
C GLY A 389 -8.37 27.17 -2.05
N SER A 390 -8.63 27.18 -3.35
CA SER A 390 -7.55 27.11 -4.36
C SER A 390 -6.68 28.37 -4.48
N ASN A 391 -7.15 29.50 -3.96
CA ASN A 391 -6.44 30.79 -3.94
C ASN A 391 -5.80 31.15 -2.58
N GLY A 392 -6.03 30.36 -1.53
CA GLY A 392 -5.52 30.66 -0.19
C GLY A 392 -6.34 30.01 0.92
N VAL A 393 -6.03 30.39 2.16
CA VAL A 393 -6.71 29.94 3.38
C VAL A 393 -7.57 31.07 3.91
N LEU A 394 -8.88 30.88 3.94
CA LEU A 394 -9.85 31.83 4.50
C LEU A 394 -9.95 31.64 6.02
N SER A 395 -9.74 32.73 6.76
CA SER A 395 -10.03 32.83 8.18
C SER A 395 -11.50 33.15 8.41
N LEU A 396 -12.24 32.29 9.10
CA LEU A 396 -13.66 32.51 9.39
C LEU A 396 -13.89 33.62 10.43
N ASN A 397 -12.90 33.89 11.28
CA ASN A 397 -12.99 34.95 12.30
C ASN A 397 -12.75 36.35 11.73
N THR A 398 -11.80 36.47 10.79
CA THR A 398 -11.42 37.78 10.23
C THR A 398 -12.04 38.04 8.86
N GLY A 399 -12.59 37.02 8.21
CA GLY A 399 -13.12 37.09 6.84
C GLY A 399 -12.04 37.30 5.77
N LYS A 400 -10.75 37.20 6.11
CA LYS A 400 -9.63 37.47 5.20
C LYS A 400 -9.03 36.19 4.65
N VAL A 401 -8.55 36.25 3.41
CA VAL A 401 -7.83 35.17 2.73
C VAL A 401 -6.33 35.39 2.89
N GLU A 402 -5.67 34.43 3.50
CA GLU A 402 -4.22 34.39 3.68
C GLU A 402 -3.57 33.43 2.65
N PRO A 403 -2.30 33.64 2.27
CA PRO A 403 -1.63 32.71 1.36
C PRO A 403 -1.43 31.33 2.01
N HIS A 404 -1.38 30.28 1.19
CA HIS A 404 -1.07 28.93 1.68
C HIS A 404 0.31 28.87 2.33
N GLN A 405 0.39 28.18 3.46
CA GLN A 405 1.63 27.95 4.18
C GLN A 405 1.70 26.50 4.70
N PRO A 406 2.89 25.86 4.68
CA PRO A 406 3.06 24.50 5.19
C PRO A 406 2.73 24.35 6.69
N SER A 407 2.81 25.45 7.43
CA SER A 407 2.43 25.54 8.85
C SER A 407 0.96 25.21 9.09
N PHE A 408 0.08 25.47 8.11
CA PHE A 408 -1.35 25.22 8.28
C PHE A 408 -1.71 23.74 8.43
N GLY A 409 -0.87 22.85 7.89
CA GLY A 409 -1.06 21.40 8.03
C GLY A 409 -2.28 20.83 7.28
N PHE A 410 -2.89 21.57 6.36
CA PHE A 410 -4.02 21.07 5.56
C PHE A 410 -3.60 19.87 4.70
N THR A 411 -4.45 18.85 4.67
CA THR A 411 -4.30 17.64 3.85
C THR A 411 -5.29 17.60 2.68
N SER A 412 -6.14 18.62 2.59
CA SER A 412 -7.24 18.75 1.65
C SER A 412 -7.52 20.24 1.46
N VAL A 413 -7.96 20.61 0.26
CA VAL A 413 -8.31 21.98 -0.13
C VAL A 413 -9.58 21.92 -0.99
N LEU A 414 -10.45 22.91 -0.89
CA LEU A 414 -11.56 23.07 -1.82
C LEU A 414 -10.97 23.44 -3.20
N PRO A 415 -11.43 22.82 -4.31
CA PRO A 415 -10.89 23.12 -5.63
C PRO A 415 -11.24 24.53 -6.12
N HIS A 416 -12.15 25.21 -5.42
CA HIS A 416 -12.69 26.51 -5.77
C HIS A 416 -12.01 27.64 -4.99
N GLN A 417 -12.08 28.85 -5.55
CA GLN A 417 -11.58 30.04 -4.86
C GLN A 417 -12.50 30.38 -3.69
N VAL A 418 -11.90 30.75 -2.57
CA VAL A 418 -12.59 31.31 -1.41
C VAL A 418 -12.44 32.83 -1.43
N ALA A 419 -13.52 33.53 -1.12
CA ALA A 419 -13.55 34.99 -1.07
C ALA A 419 -13.85 35.46 0.34
N ALA A 420 -13.44 36.70 0.63
CA ALA A 420 -13.91 37.39 1.82
C ALA A 420 -15.44 37.49 1.80
N PHE A 421 -16.04 37.41 2.98
CA PHE A 421 -17.49 37.51 3.14
C PHE A 421 -17.81 38.40 4.34
N GLU A 422 -19.02 38.93 4.32
CA GLU A 422 -19.60 39.65 5.45
C GLU A 422 -20.78 38.85 5.99
N LEU A 423 -20.98 38.90 7.31
CA LEU A 423 -22.09 38.21 7.96
C LEU A 423 -23.40 38.93 7.64
N ILE A 424 -24.39 38.16 7.17
CA ILE A 424 -25.72 38.66 6.84
C ILE A 424 -26.72 37.92 7.72
N SER A 425 -27.21 38.59 8.77
CA SER A 425 -28.21 38.01 9.68
C SER A 425 -29.65 38.07 9.14
N ASP A 426 -29.87 38.86 8.09
CA ASP A 426 -31.18 39.04 7.48
C ASP A 426 -31.44 37.96 6.41
N ASN A 427 -32.43 37.11 6.66
CA ASN A 427 -32.85 36.03 5.77
C ASN A 427 -33.24 36.51 4.37
N ILE A 428 -33.86 37.69 4.25
CA ILE A 428 -34.29 38.25 2.96
C ILE A 428 -33.06 38.63 2.15
N LYS A 429 -32.10 39.33 2.77
CA LYS A 429 -30.85 39.71 2.10
C LYS A 429 -30.01 38.51 1.68
N LEU A 430 -30.00 37.43 2.46
CA LEU A 430 -29.35 36.17 2.08
C LEU A 430 -29.98 35.57 0.82
N LEU A 431 -31.31 35.55 0.73
CA LEU A 431 -32.04 35.04 -0.43
C LEU A 431 -31.85 35.94 -1.66
N GLU A 432 -31.89 37.26 -1.50
CA GLU A 432 -31.60 38.23 -2.55
C GLU A 432 -30.19 38.05 -3.09
N ARG A 433 -29.20 37.93 -2.21
CA ARG A 433 -27.81 37.66 -2.60
C ARG A 433 -27.66 36.37 -3.37
N LEU A 434 -28.30 35.29 -2.92
CA LEU A 434 -28.27 34.01 -3.62
C LEU A 434 -28.90 34.15 -5.02
N LYS A 435 -30.00 34.89 -5.14
CA LYS A 435 -30.70 35.15 -6.41
C LYS A 435 -29.87 36.00 -7.38
N THR A 436 -29.11 36.97 -6.89
CA THR A 436 -28.30 37.86 -7.72
C THR A 436 -26.95 37.26 -8.10
N GLU A 437 -26.26 36.60 -7.16
CA GLU A 437 -24.90 36.09 -7.36
C GLU A 437 -24.87 34.65 -7.89
N CYS A 438 -25.89 33.83 -7.58
CA CYS A 438 -26.00 32.43 -7.98
C CYS A 438 -27.39 32.10 -8.56
N PRO A 439 -27.80 32.76 -9.66
CA PRO A 439 -29.17 32.68 -10.17
C PRO A 439 -29.61 31.25 -10.54
N LEU A 440 -28.73 30.42 -11.09
CA LEU A 440 -29.07 29.04 -11.46
C LEU A 440 -29.22 28.15 -10.23
N THR A 441 -28.36 28.34 -9.23
CA THR A 441 -28.46 27.64 -7.95
C THR A 441 -29.72 28.05 -7.20
N TYR A 442 -30.06 29.34 -7.21
CA TYR A 442 -31.31 29.84 -6.64
C TYR A 442 -32.52 29.22 -7.36
N GLU A 443 -32.58 29.23 -8.69
CA GLU A 443 -33.67 28.60 -9.46
C GLU A 443 -33.82 27.11 -9.12
N PHE A 444 -32.68 26.41 -9.01
CA PHE A 444 -32.68 25.01 -8.58
C PHE A 444 -33.20 24.83 -7.15
N PHE A 445 -32.76 25.64 -6.19
CA PHE A 445 -33.21 25.57 -4.79
C PHE A 445 -34.68 25.94 -4.67
N GLU A 446 -35.14 26.97 -5.39
CA GLU A 446 -36.54 27.40 -5.44
C GLU A 446 -37.43 26.28 -5.97
N HIS A 447 -37.05 25.65 -7.08
CA HIS A 447 -37.76 24.49 -7.63
C HIS A 447 -37.75 23.31 -6.64
N ALA A 448 -36.59 22.92 -6.10
CA ALA A 448 -36.48 21.80 -5.15
C ALA A 448 -37.28 22.05 -3.86
N SER A 449 -37.44 23.32 -3.49
CA SER A 449 -38.15 23.75 -2.29
C SER A 449 -39.65 23.97 -2.51
N GLY A 450 -40.12 23.98 -3.76
CA GLY A 450 -41.50 24.37 -4.09
C GLY A 450 -41.77 25.83 -3.74
N GLY A 451 -40.77 26.72 -3.85
CA GLY A 451 -40.87 28.14 -3.48
C GLY A 451 -40.72 28.43 -1.99
N ASN A 452 -40.57 27.41 -1.13
CA ASN A 452 -40.45 27.63 0.33
C ASN A 452 -39.09 28.24 0.71
N ALA A 453 -39.10 29.51 1.12
CA ALA A 453 -37.91 30.27 1.50
C ALA A 453 -37.11 29.62 2.65
N LYS A 454 -37.77 29.07 3.68
CA LYS A 454 -37.08 28.41 4.82
C LYS A 454 -36.30 27.18 4.35
N LYS A 455 -36.87 26.42 3.42
CA LYS A 455 -36.20 25.24 2.85
C LYS A 455 -35.03 25.61 1.93
N ILE A 456 -35.13 26.72 1.19
CA ILE A 456 -34.00 27.29 0.42
C ILE A 456 -32.85 27.64 1.39
N LEU A 457 -33.16 28.34 2.49
CA LEU A 457 -32.17 28.67 3.52
C LEU A 457 -31.59 27.41 4.17
N LYS A 458 -32.40 26.36 4.41
CA LYS A 458 -31.93 25.08 4.94
C LYS A 458 -30.96 24.38 3.98
N LEU A 459 -31.22 24.40 2.66
CA LEU A 459 -30.29 23.89 1.66
C LEU A 459 -28.95 24.66 1.68
N LEU A 460 -29.01 25.98 1.80
CA LEU A 460 -27.83 26.83 1.94
C LEU A 460 -27.08 26.56 3.26
N ALA A 461 -27.80 26.34 4.37
CA ALA A 461 -27.23 25.97 5.66
C ALA A 461 -26.52 24.61 5.60
N VAL A 462 -27.03 23.64 4.84
CA VAL A 462 -26.33 22.38 4.59
C VAL A 462 -25.02 22.61 3.84
N VAL A 463 -25.00 23.48 2.82
CA VAL A 463 -23.76 23.85 2.13
C VAL A 463 -22.77 24.48 3.12
N ALA A 464 -23.22 25.44 3.94
CA ALA A 464 -22.40 26.08 4.96
C ALA A 464 -21.87 25.05 5.98
N GLY A 465 -22.71 24.13 6.44
CA GLY A 465 -22.36 23.09 7.39
C GLY A 465 -21.34 22.08 6.86
N VAL A 466 -21.43 21.71 5.59
CA VAL A 466 -20.44 20.83 4.92
C VAL A 466 -19.09 21.53 4.80
N VAL A 467 -19.09 22.80 4.38
CA VAL A 467 -17.86 23.59 4.20
C VAL A 467 -17.18 23.88 5.55
N ARG A 468 -17.95 24.15 6.60
CA ARG A 468 -17.46 24.50 7.95
C ARG A 468 -17.27 23.30 8.90
N PHE A 469 -17.43 22.06 8.44
CA PHE A 469 -17.39 20.84 9.27
C PHE A 469 -18.39 20.83 10.45
N ARG A 470 -19.50 21.56 10.33
CA ARG A 470 -20.42 21.83 11.46
C ARG A 470 -21.19 20.61 11.94
N PHE A 471 -21.43 19.64 11.06
CA PHE A 471 -22.22 18.43 11.34
C PHE A 471 -21.62 17.53 12.43
N LYS A 472 -20.28 17.51 12.56
CA LYS A 472 -19.58 16.80 13.65
C LYS A 472 -20.00 17.36 15.01
N ASP A 473 -19.93 18.67 15.16
CA ASP A 473 -20.19 19.36 16.41
C ASP A 473 -21.68 19.38 16.76
N LEU A 474 -22.56 19.42 15.76
CA LEU A 474 -24.01 19.25 15.95
C LEU A 474 -24.41 17.78 16.21
N GLN A 475 -23.50 16.83 15.98
CA GLN A 475 -23.81 15.40 15.94
C GLN A 475 -25.01 15.10 15.04
N LYS A 476 -25.04 15.71 13.84
CA LYS A 476 -26.12 15.55 12.86
C LYS A 476 -25.64 14.97 11.52
N PHE A 477 -26.55 14.32 10.81
CA PHE A 477 -26.37 13.90 9.42
C PHE A 477 -27.55 14.34 8.57
N VAL A 478 -27.32 14.50 7.28
CA VAL A 478 -28.35 14.94 6.34
C VAL A 478 -29.01 13.74 5.69
N HIS A 479 -30.33 13.74 5.62
CA HIS A 479 -31.10 12.75 4.86
C HIS A 479 -31.95 13.45 3.80
N LEU A 480 -31.65 13.17 2.54
CA LEU A 480 -32.41 13.63 1.38
C LEU A 480 -33.41 12.55 1.00
N ILE A 481 -34.71 12.81 1.15
CA ILE A 481 -35.78 11.86 0.84
C ILE A 481 -36.66 12.37 -0.30
N GLY A 482 -37.19 11.48 -1.15
CA GLY A 482 -38.19 11.83 -2.16
C GLY A 482 -38.12 10.96 -3.41
N GLU A 483 -39.00 11.13 -4.37
CA GLU A 483 -39.04 10.25 -5.55
C GLU A 483 -37.89 10.47 -6.55
N PRO A 484 -37.61 9.50 -7.46
CA PRO A 484 -36.64 9.69 -8.53
C PRO A 484 -36.98 10.89 -9.43
N GLY A 485 -35.99 11.76 -9.70
CA GLY A 485 -36.15 12.91 -10.60
C GLY A 485 -36.60 14.21 -9.93
N THR A 486 -36.55 14.28 -8.59
CA THR A 486 -36.91 15.50 -7.83
C THR A 486 -35.74 16.44 -7.53
N GLY A 487 -34.52 16.10 -7.95
CA GLY A 487 -33.33 16.95 -7.79
C GLY A 487 -32.33 16.51 -6.71
N LYS A 488 -32.63 15.48 -5.90
CA LYS A 488 -31.70 14.91 -4.88
C LYS A 488 -30.30 14.64 -5.43
N GLY A 489 -30.23 13.93 -6.55
CA GLY A 489 -28.96 13.59 -7.20
C GLY A 489 -28.20 14.81 -7.74
N THR A 490 -28.90 15.89 -8.10
CA THR A 490 -28.28 17.17 -8.49
C THR A 490 -27.64 17.81 -7.27
N PHE A 491 -28.35 17.85 -6.13
CA PHE A 491 -27.81 18.39 -4.88
C PHE A 491 -26.63 17.58 -4.34
N PHE A 492 -26.66 16.24 -4.42
CA PHE A 492 -25.51 15.39 -4.08
C PHE A 492 -24.26 15.79 -4.86
N ARG A 493 -24.41 15.93 -6.18
CA ARG A 493 -23.29 16.30 -7.06
C ARG A 493 -22.80 17.70 -6.75
N LEU A 494 -23.70 18.65 -6.51
CA LEU A 494 -23.33 20.00 -6.07
C LEU A 494 -22.47 19.96 -4.79
N LEU A 495 -22.87 19.19 -3.77
CA LEU A 495 -22.07 19.04 -2.55
C LEU A 495 -20.72 18.36 -2.81
N GLN A 496 -20.68 17.34 -3.67
CA GLN A 496 -19.44 16.67 -4.10
C GLN A 496 -18.51 17.62 -4.86
N ASP A 497 -19.06 18.45 -5.74
CA ASP A 497 -18.32 19.42 -6.55
C ASP A 497 -17.79 20.55 -5.66
N ILE A 498 -18.56 21.02 -4.67
CA ILE A 498 -18.12 22.02 -3.66
C ILE A 498 -16.89 21.53 -2.90
N VAL A 499 -16.94 20.32 -2.31
CA VAL A 499 -15.79 19.79 -1.55
C VAL A 499 -14.65 19.35 -2.45
N GLY A 500 -14.95 18.89 -3.67
CA GLY A 500 -13.98 18.46 -4.66
C GLY A 500 -13.59 16.99 -4.58
N LYS A 501 -13.08 16.48 -5.70
CA LYS A 501 -12.61 15.10 -5.83
C LYS A 501 -11.44 14.84 -4.88
N GLY A 502 -11.52 13.79 -4.07
CA GLY A 502 -10.52 13.44 -3.06
C GLY A 502 -10.92 13.87 -1.64
N ASN A 503 -11.86 14.80 -1.50
CA ASN A 503 -12.39 15.24 -0.20
C ASN A 503 -13.74 14.57 0.14
N TYR A 504 -14.37 13.88 -0.80
CA TYR A 504 -15.55 13.06 -0.55
C TYR A 504 -15.30 11.57 -0.80
N GLU A 505 -16.08 10.73 -0.11
CA GLU A 505 -16.17 9.29 -0.36
C GLU A 505 -17.64 8.93 -0.64
N ALA A 506 -17.88 8.24 -1.75
CA ALA A 506 -19.20 7.73 -2.10
C ALA A 506 -19.26 6.22 -1.82
N ALA A 507 -20.24 5.78 -1.02
CA ALA A 507 -20.40 4.40 -0.62
C ALA A 507 -21.88 4.02 -0.49
N SER A 508 -22.15 2.72 -0.25
CA SER A 508 -23.47 2.27 0.18
C SER A 508 -23.46 1.96 1.67
N LEU A 509 -24.58 2.19 2.36
CA LEU A 509 -24.74 1.98 3.80
C LEU A 509 -24.49 0.53 4.20
N THR A 510 -24.73 -0.44 3.31
CA THR A 510 -24.41 -1.85 3.57
C THR A 510 -22.92 -2.10 3.70
N ASN A 511 -22.09 -1.25 3.10
CA ASN A 511 -20.63 -1.39 3.09
C ASN A 511 -19.95 -0.72 4.29
N LEU A 512 -20.72 -0.08 5.20
CA LEU A 512 -20.17 0.46 6.45
C LEU A 512 -19.57 -0.60 7.37
N LYS A 513 -19.85 -1.88 7.12
CA LYS A 513 -19.23 -3.01 7.82
C LYS A 513 -17.82 -3.33 7.32
N ASP A 514 -17.45 -2.86 6.13
CA ASP A 514 -16.11 -3.05 5.57
C ASP A 514 -15.13 -2.06 6.17
N GLY A 515 -14.12 -2.57 6.89
CA GLY A 515 -13.10 -1.76 7.54
C GLY A 515 -12.28 -0.88 6.59
N ASN A 516 -12.14 -1.24 5.32
CA ASN A 516 -11.43 -0.45 4.33
C ASN A 516 -12.30 0.71 3.80
N VAL A 517 -13.60 0.47 3.56
CA VAL A 517 -14.55 1.52 3.19
C VAL A 517 -14.70 2.52 4.33
N MET A 518 -14.84 2.02 5.56
CA MET A 518 -14.88 2.84 6.77
C MET A 518 -13.64 3.73 6.86
N ALA A 519 -12.45 3.18 6.63
CA ALA A 519 -11.21 3.95 6.68
C ALA A 519 -11.16 5.12 5.67
N ARG A 520 -11.76 4.96 4.48
CA ARG A 520 -11.87 6.05 3.49
C ARG A 520 -12.89 7.10 3.89
N ILE A 521 -14.04 6.66 4.42
CA ILE A 521 -15.07 7.56 4.96
C ILE A 521 -14.50 8.42 6.08
N LEU A 522 -13.75 7.82 7.02
CA LEU A 522 -13.14 8.54 8.13
C LEU A 522 -12.10 9.58 7.68
N ASP A 523 -11.50 9.43 6.50
CA ASP A 523 -10.56 10.40 5.90
C ASP A 523 -11.26 11.50 5.10
N ALA A 524 -12.55 11.35 4.75
CA ALA A 524 -13.29 12.28 3.91
C ALA A 524 -13.92 13.44 4.69
N GLN A 525 -14.01 14.62 4.06
CA GLN A 525 -14.81 15.75 4.53
C GLN A 525 -16.30 15.51 4.28
N LEU A 526 -16.67 14.77 3.23
CA LEU A 526 -18.06 14.47 2.89
C LEU A 526 -18.22 12.98 2.57
N ALA A 527 -19.06 12.28 3.33
CA ALA A 527 -19.45 10.91 3.06
C ALA A 527 -20.85 10.89 2.45
N VAL A 528 -20.96 10.45 1.19
CA VAL A 528 -22.23 10.41 0.46
C VAL A 528 -22.72 8.98 0.24
N PHE A 529 -24.01 8.79 0.48
CA PHE A 529 -24.72 7.52 0.29
C PHE A 529 -25.88 7.75 -0.67
N PRO A 530 -25.59 7.82 -1.98
CA PRO A 530 -26.61 8.13 -2.97
C PRO A 530 -27.52 6.92 -3.21
N ASP A 531 -28.81 7.17 -3.32
CA ASP A 531 -29.84 6.21 -3.77
C ASP A 531 -29.94 4.91 -2.95
N GLU A 532 -30.00 5.03 -1.63
CA GLU A 532 -30.29 3.95 -0.71
C GLU A 532 -31.76 3.50 -0.80
N ARG A 533 -31.95 2.17 -0.93
CA ARG A 533 -33.26 1.54 -1.13
C ARG A 533 -33.56 0.43 -0.14
N LYS A 534 -32.53 -0.16 0.46
CA LYS A 534 -32.69 -1.26 1.40
C LYS A 534 -32.87 -0.70 2.79
N SER A 535 -33.70 -1.35 3.59
CA SER A 535 -33.76 -1.08 5.01
C SER A 535 -32.40 -1.36 5.66
N VAL A 536 -31.90 -0.40 6.43
CA VAL A 536 -30.57 -0.41 7.02
C VAL A 536 -30.64 -0.16 8.52
N GLY A 537 -29.82 -0.90 9.27
CA GLY A 537 -29.63 -0.68 10.69
C GLY A 537 -28.89 0.64 10.95
N VAL A 538 -29.22 1.28 12.06
CA VAL A 538 -28.79 2.66 12.37
C VAL A 538 -27.47 2.74 13.14
N GLU A 539 -26.99 1.60 13.66
CA GLU A 539 -25.85 1.53 14.60
C GLU A 539 -24.57 2.19 14.06
N HIS A 540 -24.19 1.89 12.81
CA HIS A 540 -22.98 2.46 12.21
C HIS A 540 -23.12 3.94 11.89
N ILE A 541 -24.32 4.40 11.53
CA ILE A 541 -24.62 5.83 11.30
C ILE A 541 -24.48 6.59 12.62
N LEU A 542 -25.07 6.07 13.70
CA LEU A 542 -24.98 6.69 15.03
C LEU A 542 -23.54 6.74 15.55
N LYS A 543 -22.72 5.71 15.27
CA LYS A 543 -21.28 5.72 15.59
C LYS A 543 -20.53 6.80 14.81
N LEU A 544 -20.75 6.89 13.49
CA LEU A 544 -20.12 7.90 12.64
C LEU A 544 -20.45 9.32 13.08
N VAL A 545 -21.70 9.57 13.45
CA VAL A 545 -22.19 10.90 13.82
C VAL A 545 -21.96 11.22 15.31
N GLY A 546 -21.69 10.21 16.14
CA GLY A 546 -21.52 10.37 17.59
C GLY A 546 -20.25 11.10 18.01
N GLY A 547 -19.26 11.21 17.13
CA GLY A 547 -17.96 11.85 17.43
C GLY A 547 -16.97 10.93 18.16
N ASP A 548 -17.36 9.69 18.47
CA ASP A 548 -16.48 8.68 19.05
C ASP A 548 -15.44 8.18 18.04
N SER A 549 -14.31 7.69 18.56
CA SER A 549 -13.29 7.07 17.70
C SER A 549 -13.77 5.71 17.18
N ILE A 550 -13.60 5.50 15.87
CA ILE A 550 -14.04 4.29 15.17
C ILE A 550 -12.81 3.51 14.73
N ASP A 551 -12.77 2.24 15.12
CA ASP A 551 -11.73 1.33 14.67
C ASP A 551 -11.91 0.97 13.20
N PHE A 552 -10.82 1.06 12.44
CA PHE A 552 -10.78 0.73 11.03
C PHE A 552 -9.52 -0.06 10.67
N ARG A 553 -9.61 -0.86 9.60
CA ARG A 553 -8.48 -1.66 9.11
C ARG A 553 -8.35 -1.47 7.60
N LYS A 554 -7.25 -0.82 7.18
CA LYS A 554 -6.85 -0.76 5.76
C LYS A 554 -6.12 -2.05 5.41
N VAL A 555 -6.33 -2.54 4.19
CA VAL A 555 -5.62 -3.74 3.71
C VAL A 555 -4.12 -3.45 3.69
N PHE A 556 -3.31 -4.38 4.20
CA PHE A 556 -1.84 -4.26 4.28
C PHE A 556 -1.28 -3.11 5.14
N THR A 557 -2.10 -2.50 6.01
CA THR A 557 -1.67 -1.46 6.96
C THR A 557 -2.08 -1.88 8.39
N PRO A 558 -1.36 -1.47 9.44
CA PRO A 558 -1.86 -1.60 10.82
C PRO A 558 -3.26 -0.98 10.96
N GLY A 559 -4.10 -1.58 11.81
CA GLY A 559 -5.39 -0.99 12.16
C GLY A 559 -5.20 0.37 12.83
N GLY A 560 -6.19 1.24 12.70
CA GLY A 560 -6.21 2.56 13.33
C GLY A 560 -7.55 2.84 13.98
N SER A 561 -7.59 3.88 14.83
CA SER A 561 -8.82 4.36 15.45
C SER A 561 -8.84 5.87 15.39
N LYS A 562 -9.93 6.45 14.86
CA LYS A 562 -10.11 7.90 14.80
C LYS A 562 -11.60 8.28 14.65
N PRO A 563 -12.02 9.47 15.09
CA PRO A 563 -13.39 9.93 14.87
C PRO A 563 -13.62 10.35 13.42
N PHE A 564 -14.89 10.34 12.99
CA PHE A 564 -15.30 10.96 11.74
C PHE A 564 -15.52 12.45 11.96
N GLU A 565 -14.83 13.30 11.20
CA GLU A 565 -14.97 14.76 11.33
C GLU A 565 -15.84 15.38 10.23
N GLY A 566 -16.12 14.61 9.16
CA GLY A 566 -16.83 15.10 8.00
C GLY A 566 -18.35 15.16 8.16
N SER A 567 -19.02 15.42 7.04
CA SER A 567 -20.47 15.46 6.95
C SER A 567 -21.00 14.18 6.31
N LEU A 568 -22.06 13.62 6.88
CA LEU A 568 -22.73 12.43 6.36
C LEU A 568 -24.01 12.84 5.63
N VAL A 569 -24.14 12.49 4.34
CA VAL A 569 -25.33 12.78 3.53
C VAL A 569 -25.87 11.50 2.92
N ILE A 570 -27.11 11.16 3.26
CA ILE A 570 -27.80 9.94 2.85
C ILE A 570 -28.96 10.31 1.93
N GLY A 571 -29.15 9.57 0.84
CA GLY A 571 -30.21 9.81 -0.13
C GLY A 571 -31.07 8.59 -0.28
N SER A 572 -32.39 8.71 -0.15
CA SER A 572 -33.30 7.58 -0.37
C SER A 572 -34.60 8.01 -1.06
N ASN A 573 -35.36 7.02 -1.54
CA ASN A 573 -36.68 7.28 -2.12
C ASN A 573 -37.83 7.12 -1.11
N SER A 574 -37.61 6.30 -0.08
CA SER A 574 -38.55 6.02 1.01
C SER A 574 -37.78 6.06 2.33
N PRO A 575 -38.45 6.02 3.49
CA PRO A 575 -37.77 5.76 4.74
C PRO A 575 -37.00 4.43 4.66
N ILE A 576 -35.75 4.43 5.16
CA ILE A 576 -34.85 3.27 5.08
C ILE A 576 -34.31 2.84 6.44
N PHE A 577 -34.52 3.63 7.50
CA PHE A 577 -33.95 3.33 8.81
C PHE A 577 -34.83 2.36 9.58
N VAL A 578 -34.25 1.24 10.01
CA VAL A 578 -34.94 0.20 10.79
C VAL A 578 -34.15 -0.15 12.05
N GLY A 579 -34.82 -0.71 13.05
CA GLY A 579 -34.22 -1.08 14.35
C GLY A 579 -34.46 -0.02 15.43
N ASP A 580 -33.52 0.15 16.35
CA ASP A 580 -33.65 1.15 17.44
C ASP A 580 -33.36 2.58 16.94
N THR A 581 -34.39 3.23 16.40
CA THR A 581 -34.29 4.58 15.81
C THR A 581 -34.25 5.72 16.83
N GLN A 582 -34.23 5.46 18.14
CA GLN A 582 -34.25 6.50 19.19
C GLN A 582 -33.15 7.55 19.05
N GLY A 583 -31.97 7.12 18.59
CA GLY A 583 -30.82 7.98 18.40
C GLY A 583 -30.86 8.82 17.13
N ILE A 584 -31.76 8.52 16.18
CA ILE A 584 -31.83 9.20 14.88
C ILE A 584 -32.54 10.53 14.99
N ASP A 585 -33.67 10.59 15.69
CA ASP A 585 -34.54 11.78 15.70
C ASP A 585 -33.78 13.09 16.00
N ARG A 586 -32.88 13.08 17.00
CA ARG A 586 -32.07 14.26 17.36
C ARG A 586 -30.84 14.49 16.48
N ARG A 587 -30.47 13.52 15.65
CA ARG A 587 -29.27 13.54 14.78
C ARG A 587 -29.62 13.70 13.30
N LEU A 588 -30.90 13.71 12.97
CA LEU A 588 -31.38 13.82 11.60
C LEU A 588 -31.52 15.31 11.23
N CYS A 589 -31.02 15.66 10.07
CA CYS A 589 -31.39 16.86 9.33
C CYS A 589 -32.11 16.40 8.06
N LEU A 590 -33.43 16.36 8.11
CA LEU A 590 -34.26 15.85 7.01
C LEU A 590 -34.51 16.96 5.98
N ILE A 591 -34.32 16.62 4.70
CA ILE A 591 -34.66 17.51 3.58
C ILE A 591 -35.48 16.71 2.55
N PRO A 592 -36.80 16.94 2.49
CA PRO A 592 -37.63 16.30 1.49
C PRO A 592 -37.45 16.92 0.10
N PHE A 593 -37.59 16.14 -0.96
CA PHE A 593 -37.53 16.57 -2.35
C PHE A 593 -38.74 16.00 -3.10
N ASP A 594 -39.81 16.78 -3.13
CA ASP A 594 -41.11 16.35 -3.67
C ASP A 594 -41.39 16.83 -5.09
N GLN A 595 -40.71 17.90 -5.51
CA GLN A 595 -41.01 18.58 -6.77
C GLN A 595 -40.37 17.84 -7.94
N LYS A 596 -41.19 17.18 -8.75
CA LYS A 596 -40.73 16.50 -9.98
C LYS A 596 -40.29 17.53 -11.02
N VAL A 597 -39.05 17.38 -11.49
CA VAL A 597 -38.50 18.25 -12.54
C VAL A 597 -39.23 17.98 -13.87
N LYS A 598 -39.96 18.97 -14.39
CA LYS A 598 -40.71 18.87 -15.66
C LYS A 598 -39.80 18.59 -16.86
N LYS A 599 -38.67 19.30 -16.97
CA LYS A 599 -37.70 19.14 -18.04
C LYS A 599 -36.29 18.94 -17.46
N LYS A 600 -35.72 17.75 -17.65
CA LYS A 600 -34.38 17.42 -17.15
C LYS A 600 -33.33 18.10 -18.03
N ASP A 601 -32.68 19.14 -17.50
CA ASP A 601 -31.46 19.67 -18.10
C ASP A 601 -30.26 18.78 -17.74
N LYS A 602 -29.75 18.04 -18.73
CA LYS A 602 -28.61 17.14 -18.56
C LYS A 602 -27.29 17.89 -18.27
N GLY A 603 -27.22 19.18 -18.59
CA GLY A 603 -26.07 20.04 -18.37
C GLY A 603 -26.11 20.85 -17.07
N LEU A 604 -27.20 20.75 -16.29
CA LEU A 604 -27.42 21.60 -15.12
C LEU A 604 -26.25 21.58 -14.13
N ASN A 605 -25.74 20.41 -13.76
CA ASN A 605 -24.62 20.32 -12.79
C ASN A 605 -23.39 21.10 -13.25
N LYS A 606 -23.04 21.03 -14.55
CA LYS A 606 -21.90 21.79 -15.10
C LYS A 606 -22.14 23.30 -15.07
N LYS A 607 -23.39 23.73 -15.19
CA LYS A 607 -23.74 25.15 -15.08
C LYS A 607 -23.68 25.62 -13.63
N LEU A 608 -24.17 24.80 -12.70
CA LEU A 608 -24.08 25.08 -11.25
C LEU A 608 -22.62 25.12 -10.77
N GLU A 609 -21.74 24.31 -11.37
CA GLU A 609 -20.31 24.30 -11.06
C GLU A 609 -19.65 25.68 -11.20
N ALA A 610 -20.11 26.48 -12.18
CA ALA A 610 -19.60 27.84 -12.41
C ALA A 610 -19.98 28.83 -11.30
N GLU A 611 -21.05 28.57 -10.54
CA GLU A 611 -21.52 29.43 -9.44
C GLU A 611 -20.97 28.99 -8.07
N ILE A 612 -20.21 27.89 -7.98
CA ILE A 612 -19.74 27.34 -6.70
C ILE A 612 -18.95 28.36 -5.86
N PRO A 613 -17.99 29.14 -6.40
CA PRO A 613 -17.25 30.12 -5.59
C PRO A 613 -18.18 31.13 -4.91
N GLN A 614 -19.17 31.65 -5.64
CA GLN A 614 -20.17 32.59 -5.11
C GLN A 614 -21.12 31.90 -4.14
N LEU A 615 -21.55 30.67 -4.42
CA LEU A 615 -22.41 29.88 -3.53
C LEU A 615 -21.74 29.60 -2.19
N VAL A 616 -20.45 29.24 -2.20
CA VAL A 616 -19.66 29.05 -0.98
C VAL A 616 -19.55 30.36 -0.22
N SER A 617 -19.27 31.48 -0.89
CA SER A 617 -19.24 32.80 -0.24
C SER A 617 -20.60 33.16 0.40
N ALA A 618 -21.70 32.97 -0.33
CA ALA A 618 -23.06 33.21 0.18
C ALA A 618 -23.39 32.31 1.38
N ALA A 619 -23.02 31.02 1.33
CA ALA A 619 -23.19 30.09 2.43
C ALA A 619 -22.36 30.49 3.67
N LEU A 620 -21.13 30.95 3.45
CA LEU A 620 -20.26 31.47 4.51
C LEU A 620 -20.71 32.83 5.06
N SER A 621 -21.58 33.54 4.36
CA SER A 621 -22.18 34.79 4.87
C SER A 621 -23.22 34.53 5.95
N MET A 622 -23.73 33.30 6.06
CA MET A 622 -24.72 32.91 7.05
C MET A 622 -24.10 32.81 8.45
N PRO A 623 -24.66 33.50 9.48
CA PRO A 623 -24.23 33.34 10.86
C PRO A 623 -24.33 31.89 11.34
N LEU A 624 -23.40 31.46 12.20
CA LEU A 624 -23.36 30.08 12.71
C LEU A 624 -24.64 29.70 13.46
N GLU A 625 -25.17 30.60 14.30
CA GLU A 625 -26.42 30.35 15.03
C GLU A 625 -27.60 30.06 14.08
N LEU A 626 -27.67 30.78 12.95
CA LEU A 626 -28.71 30.54 11.95
C LEU A 626 -28.50 29.20 11.22
N VAL A 627 -27.26 28.86 10.87
CA VAL A 627 -26.91 27.55 10.29
C VAL A 627 -27.34 26.43 11.22
N ASP A 628 -27.03 26.56 12.51
CA ASP A 628 -27.33 25.57 13.54
C ASP A 628 -28.83 25.40 13.71
N ASN A 629 -29.58 26.50 13.87
CA ASN A 629 -31.04 26.48 14.02
C ASN A 629 -31.74 25.83 12.82
N LEU A 630 -31.27 26.10 11.59
CA LEU A 630 -31.82 25.51 10.36
C LEU A 630 -31.50 24.02 10.23
N ILE A 631 -30.31 23.58 10.64
CA ILE A 631 -29.93 22.15 10.67
C ILE A 631 -30.62 21.41 11.82
N ASP A 632 -30.84 22.09 12.95
CA ASP A 632 -31.48 21.55 14.14
C ASP A 632 -32.98 21.33 13.95
N GLY A 633 -33.63 22.14 13.11
CA GLY A 633 -35.06 22.02 12.82
C GLY A 633 -35.95 22.88 13.73
N VAL A 634 -35.39 23.92 14.37
CA VAL A 634 -36.12 24.77 15.34
C VAL A 634 -37.38 25.43 14.74
N GLU A 635 -37.41 25.61 13.42
CA GLU A 635 -38.57 26.08 12.65
C GLU A 635 -38.79 25.24 11.37
N GLU A 636 -38.96 23.93 11.54
CA GLU A 636 -39.15 22.98 10.46
C GLU A 636 -40.32 23.34 9.53
N ALA A 637 -40.12 23.28 8.21
CA ALA A 637 -41.21 23.43 7.26
C ALA A 637 -42.21 22.25 7.37
N GLU A 638 -43.51 22.52 7.21
CA GLU A 638 -44.59 21.52 7.35
C GLU A 638 -44.37 20.25 6.52
N ASN A 639 -43.87 20.40 5.29
CA ASN A 639 -43.49 19.28 4.43
C ASN A 639 -42.45 18.34 5.07
N THR A 640 -41.48 18.90 5.79
CA THR A 640 -40.48 18.10 6.51
C THR A 640 -41.12 17.35 7.66
N ARG A 641 -42.03 18.00 8.41
CA ARG A 641 -42.79 17.38 9.51
C ARG A 641 -43.58 16.15 9.04
N TRP A 642 -44.24 16.23 7.88
CA TRP A 642 -44.93 15.08 7.30
C TRP A 642 -43.99 13.89 7.04
N HIS A 643 -42.85 14.14 6.39
CA HIS A 643 -41.87 13.07 6.12
C HIS A 643 -41.29 12.47 7.40
N GLU A 644 -41.02 13.28 8.42
CA GLU A 644 -40.57 12.79 9.72
C GLU A 644 -41.61 11.86 10.37
N TRP A 645 -42.89 12.22 10.28
CA TRP A 645 -43.98 11.38 10.78
C TRP A 645 -44.02 10.03 10.05
N LEU A 646 -43.95 10.03 8.71
CA LEU A 646 -43.89 8.79 7.94
C LEU A 646 -42.70 7.90 8.32
N MET A 647 -41.52 8.50 8.51
CA MET A 647 -40.35 7.76 8.99
C MET A 647 -40.59 7.14 10.38
N LYS A 648 -41.28 7.84 11.27
CA LYS A 648 -41.66 7.30 12.59
C LYS A 648 -42.68 6.18 12.47
N VAL A 649 -43.69 6.31 11.61
CA VAL A 649 -44.72 5.29 11.36
C VAL A 649 -44.09 3.99 10.82
N GLU A 650 -43.18 4.10 9.84
CA GLU A 650 -42.51 2.92 9.27
C GLU A 650 -41.53 2.26 10.26
N SER A 651 -40.85 3.05 11.09
CA SER A 651 -39.84 2.53 12.03
C SER A 651 -40.40 2.12 13.40
N CYS A 652 -41.54 2.66 13.81
CA CYS A 652 -42.11 2.46 15.13
C CYS A 652 -43.58 2.01 15.08
N LYS A 653 -43.83 0.80 15.56
CA LYS A 653 -45.19 0.22 15.68
C LYS A 653 -46.15 1.08 16.50
N VAL A 654 -45.64 1.78 17.52
CA VAL A 654 -46.48 2.67 18.34
C VAL A 654 -46.90 3.90 17.55
N ALA A 655 -46.02 4.44 16.71
CA ALA A 655 -46.37 5.54 15.80
C ALA A 655 -47.41 5.10 14.76
N GLY A 656 -47.28 3.90 14.16
CA GLY A 656 -48.30 3.35 13.26
C GLY A 656 -49.66 3.12 13.93
N PHE A 657 -49.68 2.72 15.21
CA PHE A 657 -50.91 2.66 16.00
C PHE A 657 -51.50 4.06 16.25
N VAL A 658 -50.67 5.04 16.61
CA VAL A 658 -51.11 6.42 16.81
C VAL A 658 -51.71 6.99 15.52
N ASP A 659 -51.07 6.75 14.38
CA ASP A 659 -51.49 7.23 13.07
C ASP A 659 -52.85 6.66 12.63
N SER A 660 -53.01 5.34 12.75
CA SER A 660 -54.16 4.64 12.19
C SER A 660 -55.31 4.39 13.16
N ALA A 661 -55.04 4.26 14.46
CA ALA A 661 -56.03 3.83 15.45
C ALA A 661 -56.46 4.93 16.41
N LEU A 662 -55.83 6.10 16.42
CA LEU A 662 -56.23 7.23 17.27
C LEU A 662 -56.85 8.36 16.46
N VAL A 663 -57.90 8.97 17.01
CA VAL A 663 -58.53 10.17 16.49
C VAL A 663 -58.49 11.22 17.60
N ALA A 664 -57.97 12.40 17.30
CA ALA A 664 -57.93 13.47 18.29
C ALA A 664 -59.33 14.02 18.56
N ASP A 665 -59.68 14.07 19.85
CA ASP A 665 -60.98 14.44 20.38
C ASP A 665 -60.75 15.04 21.78
N PRO A 666 -60.84 16.37 21.93
CA PRO A 666 -60.51 17.07 23.17
C PRO A 666 -61.30 16.59 24.40
N GLU A 667 -62.53 16.12 24.20
CA GLU A 667 -63.45 15.73 25.28
C GLU A 667 -63.37 14.23 25.61
N ALA A 668 -62.89 13.42 24.67
CA ALA A 668 -62.74 11.98 24.87
C ALA A 668 -61.61 11.61 25.83
N GLY A 669 -61.74 10.42 26.43
CA GLY A 669 -60.68 9.83 27.22
C GLY A 669 -60.71 8.31 27.25
N VAL A 670 -59.54 7.70 27.17
CA VAL A 670 -59.34 6.25 27.10
C VAL A 670 -58.46 5.80 28.27
N SER A 671 -58.85 4.72 28.93
CA SER A 671 -58.03 4.15 30.01
C SER A 671 -56.74 3.55 29.44
N ALA A 672 -55.61 3.73 30.14
CA ALA A 672 -54.31 3.22 29.70
C ALA A 672 -54.28 1.69 29.51
N LYS A 673 -55.11 0.95 30.27
CA LYS A 673 -55.27 -0.49 30.13
C LYS A 673 -55.94 -0.84 28.80
N VAL A 674 -57.12 -0.27 28.54
CA VAL A 674 -57.87 -0.47 27.29
C VAL A 674 -57.02 -0.07 26.09
N LEU A 675 -56.36 1.09 26.16
CA LEU A 675 -55.51 1.58 25.08
C LEU A 675 -54.36 0.62 24.75
N PHE A 676 -53.73 0.02 25.77
CA PHE A 676 -52.69 -0.98 25.56
C PHE A 676 -53.25 -2.30 25.02
N GLU A 677 -54.42 -2.75 25.48
CA GLU A 677 -55.11 -3.94 24.96
C GLU A 677 -55.46 -3.77 23.47
N THR A 678 -56.01 -2.61 23.08
CA THR A 678 -56.28 -2.26 21.68
C THR A 678 -55.00 -2.22 20.85
N TYR A 679 -53.90 -1.67 21.38
CA TYR A 679 -52.61 -1.70 20.70
C TYR A 679 -52.09 -3.13 20.46
N LEU A 680 -52.24 -4.03 21.43
CA LEU A 680 -51.85 -5.44 21.26
C LEU A 680 -52.67 -6.12 20.16
N GLU A 681 -53.97 -5.83 20.09
CA GLU A 681 -54.85 -6.36 19.04
C GLU A 681 -54.50 -5.79 17.66
N TRP A 682 -54.34 -4.47 17.55
CA TRP A 682 -53.90 -3.80 16.33
C TRP A 682 -52.54 -4.36 15.84
N SER A 683 -51.60 -4.59 16.77
CA SER A 683 -50.29 -5.17 16.47
C SER A 683 -50.40 -6.59 15.93
N ARG A 684 -51.36 -7.40 16.40
CA ARG A 684 -51.60 -8.76 15.85
C ARG A 684 -52.18 -8.69 14.45
N GLN A 685 -53.12 -7.79 14.21
CA GLN A 685 -53.75 -7.58 12.90
C GLN A 685 -52.73 -7.15 11.83
N HIS A 686 -51.72 -6.36 12.23
CA HIS A 686 -50.64 -5.90 11.34
C HIS A 686 -49.41 -6.83 11.32
N ASN A 687 -49.57 -8.10 11.74
CA ASN A 687 -48.53 -9.14 11.72
C ASN A 687 -47.22 -8.77 12.47
N HIS A 688 -47.30 -7.94 13.51
CA HIS A 688 -46.15 -7.60 14.32
C HIS A 688 -45.97 -8.61 15.47
N SER A 689 -44.96 -9.47 15.36
CA SER A 689 -44.72 -10.62 16.27
C SER A 689 -44.34 -10.26 17.72
N SER A 690 -44.05 -8.99 18.02
CA SER A 690 -43.55 -8.53 19.32
C SER A 690 -43.93 -7.05 19.59
N PRO A 691 -45.03 -6.77 20.31
CA PRO A 691 -45.54 -5.41 20.58
C PRO A 691 -44.79 -4.66 21.70
N GLY A 692 -43.93 -5.32 22.46
CA GLY A 692 -43.23 -4.71 23.60
C GLY A 692 -44.07 -4.65 24.88
N SER A 693 -43.50 -4.06 25.94
CA SER A 693 -44.14 -3.98 27.26
C SER A 693 -45.09 -2.79 27.38
N SER A 694 -46.03 -2.85 28.33
CA SER A 694 -46.95 -1.73 28.64
C SER A 694 -46.20 -0.45 29.00
N THR A 695 -45.06 -0.56 29.70
CA THR A 695 -44.20 0.58 30.03
C THR A 695 -43.54 1.18 28.80
N PHE A 696 -43.01 0.34 27.89
CA PHE A 696 -42.44 0.79 26.62
C PHE A 696 -43.49 1.52 25.77
N PHE A 697 -44.66 0.90 25.59
CA PHE A 697 -45.78 1.50 24.87
C PHE A 697 -46.17 2.87 25.46
N GLY A 698 -46.39 2.93 26.77
CA GLY A 698 -46.81 4.16 27.43
C GLY A 698 -45.78 5.29 27.34
N SER A 699 -44.48 4.97 27.33
CA SER A 699 -43.42 5.97 27.11
C SER A 699 -43.44 6.50 25.67
N ARG A 700 -43.49 5.59 24.69
CA ARG A 700 -43.48 5.95 23.26
C ARG A 700 -44.73 6.69 22.82
N LEU A 701 -45.89 6.27 23.32
CA LEU A 701 -47.15 6.94 23.07
C LEU A 701 -47.06 8.43 23.45
N LYS A 702 -46.60 8.73 24.67
CA LYS A 702 -46.42 10.12 25.12
C LYS A 702 -45.46 10.90 24.24
N GLN A 703 -44.35 10.28 23.85
CA GLN A 703 -43.36 10.90 22.97
C GLN A 703 -43.99 11.31 21.62
N HIS A 704 -44.74 10.42 20.98
CA HIS A 704 -45.37 10.69 19.69
C HIS A 704 -46.53 11.69 19.81
N LEU A 705 -47.38 11.57 20.83
CA LEU A 705 -48.48 12.52 21.05
C LEU A 705 -47.96 13.95 21.35
N SER A 706 -46.87 14.07 22.12
CA SER A 706 -46.22 15.37 22.36
C SER A 706 -45.57 15.95 21.10
N TRP A 707 -44.94 15.12 20.26
CA TRP A 707 -44.36 15.58 18.99
C TRP A 707 -45.42 16.04 17.98
N LEU A 708 -46.59 15.38 17.97
CA LEU A 708 -47.76 15.82 17.21
C LEU A 708 -48.45 17.06 17.78
N GLU A 709 -47.99 17.56 18.94
CA GLU A 709 -48.57 18.73 19.62
C GLU A 709 -50.06 18.59 19.94
N LEU A 710 -50.56 17.36 20.12
CA LEU A 710 -51.94 17.11 20.53
C LEU A 710 -52.16 17.56 21.98
N ASP A 711 -53.29 18.23 22.28
CA ASP A 711 -53.65 18.60 23.68
C ASP A 711 -54.13 17.36 24.46
N TRP A 712 -53.18 16.52 24.86
CA TRP A 712 -53.45 15.31 25.64
C TRP A 712 -53.05 15.48 27.11
N LYS A 713 -53.80 14.84 28.01
CA LYS A 713 -53.52 14.87 29.46
C LYS A 713 -53.68 13.48 30.07
N LEU A 714 -52.72 13.09 30.92
CA LEU A 714 -52.81 11.86 31.72
C LEU A 714 -53.38 12.17 33.10
N LYS A 715 -54.62 11.74 33.39
CA LYS A 715 -55.25 11.86 34.70
C LYS A 715 -55.29 10.51 35.41
N LYS A 716 -55.19 10.52 36.74
CA LYS A 716 -55.50 9.36 37.58
C LYS A 716 -56.90 9.52 38.16
N THR A 717 -57.80 8.60 37.84
CA THR A 717 -59.18 8.58 38.36
C THR A 717 -59.46 7.19 38.93
N ASN A 718 -59.90 7.10 40.18
CA ASN A 718 -60.22 5.82 40.86
C ASN A 718 -59.09 4.77 40.75
N GLY A 719 -57.83 5.19 40.91
CA GLY A 719 -56.65 4.32 40.80
C GLY A 719 -56.25 3.91 39.38
N ARG A 720 -57.02 4.30 38.35
CA ARG A 720 -56.74 4.00 36.93
C ARG A 720 -56.13 5.21 36.23
N LYS A 721 -55.17 4.96 35.33
CA LYS A 721 -54.57 5.96 34.45
C LYS A 721 -55.48 6.14 33.22
N ILE A 722 -55.90 7.38 32.93
CA ILE A 722 -56.77 7.74 31.80
C ILE A 722 -56.07 8.82 30.98
N TYR A 723 -55.88 8.56 29.69
CA TYR A 723 -55.46 9.57 28.72
C TYR A 723 -56.69 10.31 28.21
N ARG A 724 -56.65 11.64 28.16
CA ARG A 724 -57.68 12.50 27.55
C ARG A 724 -57.12 13.27 26.37
N GLY A 725 -57.98 13.69 25.44
CA GLY A 725 -57.62 14.46 24.24
C GLY A 725 -57.63 13.64 22.94
N PHE A 726 -57.95 12.35 23.02
CA PHE A 726 -58.12 11.47 21.86
C PHE A 726 -59.01 10.27 22.21
N LYS A 727 -59.60 9.68 21.17
CA LYS A 727 -60.36 8.41 21.23
C LYS A 727 -59.71 7.35 20.35
N ILE A 728 -60.11 6.09 20.55
CA ILE A 728 -59.79 5.00 19.64
C ILE A 728 -60.73 5.12 18.44
N ARG A 729 -60.19 4.96 17.23
CA ARG A 729 -60.95 4.97 15.99
C ARG A 729 -61.95 3.82 15.94
N GLU A 730 -63.21 4.15 15.70
CA GLU A 730 -64.27 3.16 15.46
C GLU A 730 -64.50 2.97 13.95
N SER A 731 -65.15 1.87 13.55
CA SER A 731 -65.40 1.58 12.12
C SER A 731 -66.32 2.60 11.43
N VAL A 732 -66.99 3.45 12.20
CA VAL A 732 -67.89 4.52 11.74
C VAL A 732 -67.19 5.89 11.68
N ASP A 733 -65.93 5.99 12.14
CA ASP A 733 -65.18 7.24 12.14
C ASP A 733 -64.49 7.48 10.78
N ASP A 734 -65.02 8.42 10.00
CA ASP A 734 -64.48 8.85 8.69
C ASP A 734 -63.35 9.88 8.80
N SER A 735 -62.83 10.16 10.01
CA SER A 735 -61.74 11.12 10.19
C SER A 735 -60.47 10.67 9.42
N PRO A 736 -59.73 11.57 8.76
CA PRO A 736 -58.50 11.20 8.08
C PRO A 736 -57.45 10.60 9.03
N LEU A 737 -56.45 9.90 8.49
CA LEU A 737 -55.29 9.46 9.26
C LEU A 737 -54.41 10.66 9.58
N ILE A 738 -53.59 10.58 10.62
CA ILE A 738 -52.71 11.69 11.03
C ILE A 738 -51.74 12.06 9.89
N GLN A 739 -51.19 11.07 9.19
CA GLN A 739 -50.37 11.29 8.00
C GLN A 739 -51.09 12.01 6.87
N ASP A 740 -52.40 11.80 6.69
CA ASP A 740 -53.19 12.45 5.63
C ASP A 740 -53.44 13.90 6.01
N MET A 741 -53.76 14.17 7.29
CA MET A 741 -53.91 15.52 7.81
C MET A 741 -52.63 16.35 7.68
N LEU A 742 -51.48 15.75 8.00
CA LEU A 742 -50.18 16.40 7.84
C LEU A 742 -49.84 16.62 6.36
N ASN A 743 -50.32 15.74 5.45
CA ASN A 743 -50.15 15.93 4.01
C ASN A 743 -51.00 17.09 3.48
N ASP A 744 -52.25 17.21 3.95
CA ASP A 744 -53.14 18.31 3.57
C ASP A 744 -52.59 19.67 4.03
N ALA A 745 -52.05 19.74 5.25
CA ALA A 745 -51.35 20.94 5.74
C ALA A 745 -50.17 21.29 4.83
N ARG A 746 -49.33 20.29 4.52
CA ARG A 746 -48.23 20.42 3.56
C ARG A 746 -48.71 20.99 2.21
N ASP A 747 -49.78 20.46 1.62
CA ASP A 747 -50.25 20.91 0.30
C ASP A 747 -50.83 22.34 0.37
N SER A 748 -51.52 22.69 1.45
CA SER A 748 -52.02 24.05 1.69
C SER A 748 -50.91 25.11 1.75
N SER A 749 -49.72 24.75 2.24
CA SER A 749 -48.54 25.62 2.33
C SER A 749 -47.81 25.85 0.99
N THR A 750 -48.21 25.17 -0.09
CA THR A 750 -47.51 25.20 -1.40
C THR A 750 -48.23 25.98 -2.50
N VAL A 751 -49.34 26.65 -2.20
CA VAL A 751 -50.11 27.42 -3.21
C VAL A 751 -49.45 28.79 -3.45
N PRO A 752 -49.16 29.19 -4.71
CA PRO A 752 -48.67 30.53 -5.02
C PRO A 752 -49.76 31.57 -4.79
N GLU A 753 -49.45 32.65 -4.08
CA GLU A 753 -50.31 33.83 -3.98
C GLU A 753 -50.62 34.39 -5.37
N GLY A 754 -51.83 34.14 -5.86
CA GLY A 754 -52.21 34.56 -7.20
C GLY A 754 -53.49 33.92 -7.74
N GLN A 755 -54.58 33.94 -6.97
CA GLN A 755 -55.95 33.91 -7.49
C GLN A 755 -56.94 34.30 -6.38
N SER A 756 -57.59 35.45 -6.56
CA SER A 756 -58.68 35.91 -5.71
C SER A 756 -59.82 34.88 -5.72
N ARG A 757 -60.21 34.41 -4.54
CA ARG A 757 -61.54 33.83 -4.31
C ARG A 757 -62.21 34.63 -3.21
N ASP A 758 -63.15 35.46 -3.63
CA ASP A 758 -64.24 35.93 -2.78
C ASP A 758 -65.03 34.72 -2.30
N SER A 759 -64.88 34.33 -1.03
CA SER A 759 -65.94 33.70 -0.25
C SER A 759 -65.57 33.75 1.23
N SER A 760 -66.40 34.41 2.03
CA SER A 760 -66.40 34.34 3.49
C SER A 760 -66.54 32.88 3.94
N GLY A 761 -65.47 32.31 4.45
CA GLY A 761 -65.43 30.99 5.08
C GLY A 761 -64.12 30.85 5.83
N THR A 762 -64.11 31.22 7.10
CA THR A 762 -63.02 30.90 8.02
C THR A 762 -62.80 29.38 8.03
N VAL A 763 -61.68 28.93 7.46
CA VAL A 763 -61.18 27.57 7.71
C VAL A 763 -60.63 27.59 9.13
N GLU A 764 -61.42 27.10 10.07
CA GLU A 764 -60.99 26.88 11.44
C GLU A 764 -59.88 25.82 11.47
N ASN A 765 -58.84 26.12 12.23
CA ASN A 765 -57.77 25.20 12.59
C ASN A 765 -58.39 23.94 13.26
N PRO A 766 -58.15 22.70 12.78
CA PRO A 766 -58.87 21.53 13.28
C PRO A 766 -58.53 21.13 14.72
N TYR A 767 -57.55 21.77 15.36
CA TYR A 767 -57.26 21.61 16.79
C TYR A 767 -56.92 22.95 17.44
N PRO A 768 -57.40 23.22 18.68
CA PRO A 768 -57.02 24.42 19.41
C PRO A 768 -55.54 24.35 19.75
N VAL A 769 -54.73 25.04 18.94
CA VAL A 769 -53.32 25.33 19.23
C VAL A 769 -53.27 26.07 20.56
N ARG A 770 -52.37 25.68 21.46
CA ARG A 770 -52.02 26.54 22.59
C ARG A 770 -51.50 27.86 22.02
N ASP A 771 -52.23 28.95 22.26
CA ASP A 771 -51.75 30.31 22.00
C ASP A 771 -50.34 30.45 22.55
N ARG A 772 -49.35 30.59 21.66
CA ARG A 772 -48.04 31.12 22.01
C ARG A 772 -48.13 32.64 22.01
N ASP A 773 -48.93 33.20 22.91
CA ASP A 773 -48.84 34.61 23.29
C ASP A 773 -49.70 34.88 24.52
N SER A 774 -49.13 34.63 25.70
CA SER A 774 -49.20 35.44 26.91
C SER A 774 -48.99 34.59 28.17
N ARG A 775 -47.95 34.98 28.94
CA ARG A 775 -47.48 34.41 30.23
C ARG A 775 -46.55 33.19 30.13
N ASP A 776 -45.28 33.46 29.82
CA ASP A 776 -44.12 32.96 30.57
C ASP A 776 -42.83 33.62 30.05
N SER A 777 -42.81 34.95 30.13
CA SER A 777 -41.60 35.78 29.96
C SER A 777 -41.55 36.75 31.12
N LEU A 778 -41.27 36.24 32.32
CA LEU A 778 -40.84 36.97 33.53
C LEU A 778 -40.80 35.96 34.68
N ASN A 779 -39.70 35.19 34.79
CA ASN A 779 -39.14 34.69 36.05
C ASN A 779 -37.95 33.78 35.76
N LEU A 780 -36.76 34.38 35.59
CA LEU A 780 -35.49 33.74 35.92
C LEU A 780 -34.37 34.80 36.02
N ILE A 781 -34.61 35.87 36.79
CA ILE A 781 -33.55 36.65 37.46
C ILE A 781 -34.06 37.04 38.86
N ASN A 782 -33.21 36.83 39.87
CA ASN A 782 -33.25 37.24 41.28
C ASN A 782 -33.81 36.29 42.35
N CYS A 783 -32.87 35.53 42.93
CA CYS A 783 -32.68 35.28 44.36
C CYS A 783 -31.18 34.89 44.49
N GLN A 784 -30.30 35.52 45.26
CA GLN A 784 -30.37 36.39 46.43
C GLN A 784 -29.11 37.27 46.49
N LYS A 785 -29.22 38.47 47.05
CA LYS A 785 -28.10 39.17 47.70
C LYS A 785 -28.53 39.64 49.08
N ASN A 786 -27.62 39.43 50.02
CA ASN A 786 -27.43 40.05 51.33
C ASN A 786 -28.07 39.35 52.53
N GLU A 787 -27.22 38.71 53.33
CA GLU A 787 -26.96 39.15 54.71
C GLU A 787 -25.48 38.94 55.05
N CYS A 788 -24.96 39.89 55.83
CA CYS A 788 -23.57 40.03 56.26
C CYS A 788 -23.25 39.07 57.42
N ASP A 789 -22.01 38.58 57.51
CA ASP A 789 -21.28 38.59 58.78
C ASP A 789 -19.78 38.32 58.63
N ASN A 790 -19.05 38.93 59.55
CA ASN A 790 -17.60 39.12 59.62
C ASN A 790 -16.77 37.83 59.77
N ASN A 791 -15.58 37.78 59.14
CA ASN A 791 -14.30 37.67 59.85
C ASN A 791 -13.08 37.62 58.91
N THR A 792 -12.23 38.65 59.08
CA THR A 792 -10.76 38.72 58.99
C THR A 792 -9.93 37.44 58.71
N SER A 793 -9.04 37.51 57.69
CA SER A 793 -7.57 37.59 57.87
C SER A 793 -6.80 37.59 56.52
N SER A 794 -5.99 38.64 56.27
CA SER A 794 -4.64 38.73 55.64
C SER A 794 -4.21 37.69 54.58
N SER A 795 -3.55 38.01 53.44
CA SER A 795 -2.45 38.97 53.20
C SER A 795 -2.00 39.04 51.71
N GLN A 796 -1.61 40.27 51.29
CA GLN A 796 -0.53 40.68 50.34
C GLN A 796 -0.75 40.49 48.80
N CYS A 797 -0.95 41.58 48.01
CA CYS A 797 0.00 42.61 47.46
C CYS A 797 0.76 42.11 46.20
N SER A 798 0.90 42.78 45.04
CA SER A 798 0.51 44.07 44.42
C SER A 798 0.86 43.98 42.89
N PRO A 799 1.01 45.05 42.08
CA PRO A 799 -0.04 45.64 41.24
C PRO A 799 0.29 45.75 39.72
N GLN A 800 -0.73 46.11 38.93
CA GLN A 800 -0.62 46.62 37.54
C GLN A 800 0.05 48.01 37.47
N PRO A 801 0.50 48.44 36.27
CA PRO A 801 0.45 49.85 35.89
C PRO A 801 -0.54 50.12 34.74
N GLN A 802 -1.40 51.12 34.96
CA GLN A 802 -2.19 51.83 33.96
C GLN A 802 -1.40 53.00 33.34
N ILE A 803 -1.87 53.38 32.15
CA ILE A 803 -1.44 54.47 31.26
C ILE A 803 -1.62 55.87 31.88
N PRO A 804 -0.87 56.89 31.41
CA PRO A 804 -1.43 58.24 31.28
C PRO A 804 -1.37 58.81 29.82
N PRO A 805 -2.42 59.55 29.39
CA PRO A 805 -2.52 60.31 28.11
C PRO A 805 -2.26 61.83 28.36
N PRO A 806 -2.70 62.78 27.50
CA PRO A 806 -2.59 63.00 26.04
C PRO A 806 -1.95 64.38 25.69
N GLU A 807 -1.51 64.62 24.45
CA GLU A 807 -1.36 65.98 23.91
C GLU A 807 -1.69 66.02 22.40
N GLN A 808 -2.67 66.86 22.05
CA GLN A 808 -3.04 67.34 20.70
C GLN A 808 -2.17 68.58 20.36
N PRO A 809 -2.14 69.21 19.14
CA PRO A 809 -3.24 69.35 18.16
C PRO A 809 -2.84 69.50 16.66
N GLU A 810 -3.86 69.84 15.85
CA GLU A 810 -3.84 70.58 14.56
C GLU A 810 -3.97 69.80 13.22
N ASN A 811 -5.22 69.83 12.71
CA ASN A 811 -5.55 70.03 11.28
C ASN A 811 -5.24 71.50 10.92
N PRO A 812 -4.89 71.91 9.68
CA PRO A 812 -5.58 71.50 8.44
C PRO A 812 -4.70 71.43 7.15
N VAL A 813 -5.30 70.90 6.07
CA VAL A 813 -5.26 71.36 4.66
C VAL A 813 -4.00 72.11 4.16
N GLU A 814 -3.48 71.65 3.00
CA GLU A 814 -2.31 72.14 2.23
C GLU A 814 -0.95 71.51 2.54
N LYS A 815 -0.73 70.31 2.01
CA LYS A 815 0.44 69.96 1.16
C LYS A 815 0.38 68.48 0.80
N LEU A 816 -0.38 68.16 -0.24
CA LEU A 816 -0.20 66.96 -1.08
C LEU A 816 -0.78 67.24 -2.47
N GLN A 817 -0.47 68.44 -2.99
CA GLN A 817 -0.36 68.74 -4.41
C GLN A 817 1.11 69.08 -4.66
N THR A 818 1.97 68.07 -4.70
CA THR A 818 3.32 68.07 -5.29
C THR A 818 4.00 66.74 -4.97
N SER A 819 3.47 65.66 -5.55
CA SER A 819 4.22 64.43 -5.89
C SER A 819 3.29 63.42 -6.57
N GLN A 820 2.42 63.91 -7.46
CA GLN A 820 1.99 63.18 -8.65
C GLN A 820 2.94 63.61 -9.78
N SER A 821 4.20 63.21 -9.68
CA SER A 821 5.25 63.48 -10.68
C SER A 821 6.54 62.78 -10.26
N ASN A 822 6.46 61.46 -10.05
CA ASN A 822 7.56 60.48 -10.03
C ASN A 822 6.95 59.15 -9.61
N LEU A 823 7.24 58.07 -10.33
CA LEU A 823 6.54 56.75 -10.37
C LEU A 823 5.48 56.59 -11.48
N GLN A 824 5.46 57.48 -12.48
CA GLN A 824 5.09 57.14 -13.87
C GLN A 824 6.29 57.26 -14.83
N GLU A 825 7.51 57.38 -14.28
CA GLU A 825 8.76 57.59 -15.04
C GLU A 825 9.79 56.46 -14.88
N GLU A 826 9.50 55.38 -14.15
CA GLU A 826 10.37 54.18 -14.08
C GLU A 826 9.79 52.91 -14.74
N GLU A 827 8.51 52.88 -15.10
CA GLU A 827 7.94 51.79 -15.92
C GLU A 827 7.84 52.14 -17.42
N LYS A 828 8.29 53.35 -17.82
CA LYS A 828 8.32 53.79 -19.23
C LYS A 828 9.68 53.61 -19.92
N ASN A 829 10.64 52.95 -19.28
CA ASN A 829 12.01 52.79 -19.80
C ASN A 829 12.48 51.34 -20.01
N LEU A 830 11.56 50.36 -20.03
CA LEU A 830 11.88 48.96 -20.41
C LEU A 830 10.99 48.39 -21.52
N LEU A 831 10.10 49.22 -22.08
CA LEU A 831 9.31 48.93 -23.28
C LEU A 831 9.53 50.05 -24.29
N GLU A 832 10.67 50.01 -24.98
CA GLU A 832 10.86 50.47 -26.37
C GLU A 832 12.35 50.38 -26.74
N ASN A 833 12.73 49.34 -27.48
CA ASN A 833 13.64 49.54 -28.60
C ASN A 833 13.52 48.42 -29.65
N LYS A 834 13.08 48.88 -30.84
CA LYS A 834 13.28 48.36 -32.21
C LYS A 834 12.13 47.60 -32.89
N ALA A 835 11.13 48.40 -33.30
CA ALA A 835 10.80 48.83 -34.67
C ALA A 835 10.69 47.80 -35.83
N ALA A 836 9.55 47.90 -36.53
CA ALA A 836 9.12 47.21 -37.76
C ALA A 836 9.41 48.04 -39.05
N PRO A 837 8.78 47.77 -40.22
CA PRO A 837 9.24 46.92 -41.33
C PRO A 837 9.47 47.72 -42.65
N PRO A 838 9.75 47.06 -43.80
CA PRO A 838 8.85 47.27 -44.96
C PRO A 838 8.64 46.04 -45.88
N GLU A 839 7.59 46.13 -46.72
CA GLU A 839 7.18 45.17 -47.76
C GLU A 839 7.76 45.49 -49.17
N THR A 840 7.76 44.44 -50.02
CA THR A 840 7.45 44.35 -51.48
C THR A 840 8.53 43.89 -52.50
N VAL A 841 8.31 42.64 -53.02
CA VAL A 841 8.17 42.20 -54.46
C VAL A 841 9.44 42.15 -55.36
N PRO A 842 9.53 41.31 -56.43
CA PRO A 842 9.34 39.85 -56.62
C PRO A 842 10.56 39.16 -57.30
N THR A 843 10.58 37.82 -57.47
CA THR A 843 11.40 37.19 -58.53
C THR A 843 10.89 35.82 -58.99
N VAL A 844 11.05 35.59 -60.29
CA VAL A 844 10.70 34.49 -61.22
C VAL A 844 12.05 34.10 -61.88
N PRO A 845 12.32 32.94 -62.52
CA PRO A 845 12.04 31.51 -62.23
C PRO A 845 13.23 30.54 -62.63
N ILE A 846 12.99 29.20 -62.66
CA ILE A 846 13.60 28.13 -63.53
C ILE A 846 15.03 27.59 -63.16
N PRO A 847 15.38 26.29 -63.38
CA PRO A 847 14.60 25.04 -63.51
C PRO A 847 15.18 23.78 -62.79
N CYS A 848 14.38 22.71 -62.82
CA CYS A 848 14.76 21.29 -62.73
C CYS A 848 15.89 20.87 -63.71
N PRO A 849 16.38 19.63 -63.57
CA PRO A 849 16.45 18.72 -64.70
C PRO A 849 15.43 17.58 -64.53
N GLU A 850 14.72 17.37 -65.63
CA GLU A 850 13.65 16.41 -65.86
C GLU A 850 14.21 15.08 -66.43
N PRO A 851 13.37 14.09 -66.82
CA PRO A 851 13.63 12.66 -66.67
C PRO A 851 14.05 11.99 -67.97
N ASP A 852 14.26 10.67 -67.93
CA ASP A 852 14.21 9.86 -69.14
C ASP A 852 13.26 8.68 -69.02
N THR A 853 12.72 8.36 -70.17
CA THR A 853 11.40 7.83 -70.47
C THR A 853 11.39 6.30 -70.65
N THR A 854 10.24 5.65 -70.43
CA THR A 854 9.50 4.83 -71.43
C THR A 854 8.56 3.80 -70.78
N VAL A 855 7.36 3.71 -71.38
CA VAL A 855 6.24 2.75 -71.22
C VAL A 855 6.27 1.92 -72.54
N PRO A 856 5.87 0.62 -72.67
CA PRO A 856 4.54 0.13 -72.31
C PRO A 856 4.28 -1.36 -71.97
N SER A 857 3.11 -1.57 -71.33
CA SER A 857 2.13 -2.68 -71.45
C SER A 857 2.57 -4.16 -71.40
N THR A 858 2.05 -4.92 -70.42
CA THR A 858 1.00 -5.97 -70.58
C THR A 858 0.75 -6.72 -69.25
N VAL A 859 -0.50 -7.17 -69.05
CA VAL A 859 -1.18 -7.76 -67.87
C VAL A 859 -1.26 -9.32 -68.07
N PRO A 860 -1.70 -10.24 -67.14
CA PRO A 860 -2.16 -10.19 -65.72
C PRO A 860 -1.60 -11.27 -64.73
N ARG A 861 -2.06 -11.13 -63.45
CA ARG A 861 -2.25 -12.14 -62.36
C ARG A 861 -0.97 -12.70 -61.73
N ASP A 862 -0.76 -12.75 -60.41
CA ASP A 862 -1.65 -13.12 -59.31
C ASP A 862 -1.11 -12.65 -57.93
N SER A 863 -1.96 -12.76 -56.91
CA SER A 863 -1.67 -12.88 -55.46
C SER A 863 -1.47 -11.64 -54.57
N SER A 864 -2.41 -11.55 -53.61
CA SER A 864 -2.27 -11.15 -52.19
C SER A 864 -1.50 -9.88 -51.81
N THR A 865 -2.18 -8.91 -51.17
CA THR A 865 -2.06 -8.57 -49.72
C THR A 865 -2.85 -7.27 -49.41
N ILE A 866 -3.80 -7.37 -48.47
CA ILE A 866 -4.30 -6.38 -47.47
C ILE A 866 -4.47 -4.90 -47.86
N PRO A 867 -5.64 -4.31 -47.55
CA PRO A 867 -5.63 -3.00 -46.89
C PRO A 867 -6.47 -2.94 -45.60
N SER A 868 -5.97 -2.05 -44.74
CA SER A 868 -6.55 -1.47 -43.54
C SER A 868 -8.04 -1.12 -43.62
N THR A 869 -8.78 -1.38 -42.55
CA THR A 869 -9.74 -0.46 -41.93
C THR A 869 -10.22 -1.08 -40.60
N VAL A 870 -10.08 -0.35 -39.50
CA VAL A 870 -10.66 -0.68 -38.20
C VAL A 870 -11.74 0.36 -37.91
N PRO A 871 -12.98 -0.06 -37.63
CA PRO A 871 -13.89 0.73 -36.82
C PRO A 871 -14.22 0.03 -35.50
N GLU A 872 -14.34 0.88 -34.48
CA GLU A 872 -14.77 0.64 -33.11
C GLU A 872 -16.09 -0.12 -33.00
N GLN A 873 -16.24 -0.98 -31.98
CA GLN A 873 -17.55 -1.30 -31.41
C GLN A 873 -17.54 -1.37 -29.88
N LYS A 874 -18.54 -0.67 -29.33
CA LYS A 874 -19.02 -0.61 -27.94
C LYS A 874 -20.06 -1.73 -27.66
N PRO A 875 -20.55 -1.87 -26.40
CA PRO A 875 -20.69 -3.17 -25.76
C PRO A 875 -22.13 -3.72 -25.67
N GLY A 876 -22.19 -5.05 -25.48
CA GLY A 876 -22.85 -5.67 -24.31
C GLY A 876 -24.39 -5.71 -24.27
N GLY A 877 -24.97 -6.69 -24.96
CA GLY A 877 -26.37 -7.15 -24.77
C GLY A 877 -26.43 -8.60 -24.28
N LYS A 878 -27.35 -8.85 -23.35
CA LYS A 878 -27.61 -10.08 -22.56
C LYS A 878 -27.96 -11.33 -23.37
N PHE A 879 -27.61 -12.52 -22.88
CA PHE A 879 -28.36 -13.77 -23.14
C PHE A 879 -28.46 -14.69 -21.90
N LYS A 880 -29.54 -15.48 -21.90
CA LYS A 880 -30.20 -16.22 -20.81
C LYS A 880 -29.57 -17.59 -20.49
N ALA A 881 -29.96 -18.13 -19.33
CA ALA A 881 -29.70 -19.47 -18.82
C ALA A 881 -30.31 -20.61 -19.65
N GLY A 882 -29.65 -21.77 -19.64
CA GLY A 882 -30.13 -23.05 -20.15
C GLY A 882 -29.00 -24.07 -20.31
N ASP A 883 -29.03 -25.10 -19.48
CA ASP A 883 -28.54 -26.48 -19.65
C ASP A 883 -27.06 -26.78 -19.91
N ASP A 884 -26.40 -27.37 -18.89
CA ASP A 884 -25.89 -28.75 -18.98
C ASP A 884 -25.36 -29.19 -17.60
N VAL A 885 -26.16 -30.02 -16.91
CA VAL A 885 -25.79 -30.78 -15.71
C VAL A 885 -25.43 -32.18 -16.17
N VAL A 886 -24.16 -32.59 -16.00
CA VAL A 886 -23.77 -34.00 -16.10
C VAL A 886 -23.75 -34.59 -14.68
N SER A 887 -24.64 -35.57 -14.48
CA SER A 887 -24.80 -36.39 -13.29
C SER A 887 -23.64 -37.39 -13.14
N VAL A 888 -23.23 -37.65 -11.89
CA VAL A 888 -22.40 -38.82 -11.54
C VAL A 888 -23.20 -39.66 -10.54
N ALA A 889 -23.25 -40.97 -10.78
CA ALA A 889 -24.06 -41.95 -10.05
C ALA A 889 -23.62 -42.12 -8.57
N PRO A 890 -24.55 -42.48 -7.66
CA PRO A 890 -24.28 -42.59 -6.24
C PRO A 890 -23.75 -43.98 -5.88
N GLY A 891 -22.50 -44.05 -5.42
CA GLY A 891 -21.92 -45.25 -4.85
C GLY A 891 -20.57 -44.91 -4.23
N GLU A 892 -20.49 -45.07 -2.91
CA GLU A 892 -19.33 -44.82 -2.04
C GLU A 892 -19.03 -43.36 -1.70
N LEU A 893 -19.73 -42.85 -0.68
CA LEU A 893 -19.19 -41.93 0.34
C LEU A 893 -20.23 -41.82 1.47
N GLN A 894 -20.34 -42.86 2.29
CA GLN A 894 -20.90 -42.70 3.63
C GLN A 894 -19.75 -42.32 4.57
N ASN A 895 -20.03 -41.31 5.40
CA ASN A 895 -19.22 -40.72 6.46
C ASN A 895 -18.17 -39.69 6.01
N ARG A 896 -18.58 -38.40 5.98
CA ARG A 896 -18.02 -37.31 6.82
C ARG A 896 -18.66 -35.96 6.49
N GLU A 897 -18.99 -35.22 7.53
CA GLU A 897 -19.75 -33.96 7.50
C GLU A 897 -19.01 -32.80 6.81
N GLY A 898 -19.65 -32.19 5.80
CA GLY A 898 -19.26 -30.93 5.16
C GLY A 898 -20.21 -30.60 4.00
N THR A 899 -20.71 -29.36 3.92
CA THR A 899 -21.69 -28.94 2.88
C THR A 899 -21.02 -27.99 1.87
N VAL A 900 -21.18 -28.28 0.57
CA VAL A 900 -20.63 -27.46 -0.54
C VAL A 900 -21.63 -26.35 -0.89
N GLN A 901 -21.21 -25.08 -0.94
CA GLN A 901 -22.12 -23.94 -1.18
C GLN A 901 -22.07 -23.31 -2.59
N SER A 902 -20.96 -23.42 -3.36
CA SER A 902 -20.92 -22.96 -4.77
C SER A 902 -19.62 -23.34 -5.51
N VAL A 903 -19.70 -23.48 -6.84
CA VAL A 903 -18.58 -23.72 -7.77
C VAL A 903 -18.40 -22.52 -8.70
N TYR A 904 -17.18 -22.00 -8.85
CA TYR A 904 -16.88 -20.90 -9.78
C TYR A 904 -16.26 -21.41 -11.10
N LYS A 905 -16.38 -20.62 -12.18
CA LYS A 905 -15.99 -20.98 -13.57
C LYS A 905 -14.53 -21.43 -13.76
N ASP A 906 -13.66 -21.18 -12.79
CA ASP A 906 -12.24 -21.57 -12.82
C ASP A 906 -11.93 -22.81 -11.95
N GLY A 907 -12.94 -23.58 -11.56
CA GLY A 907 -12.78 -24.87 -10.89
C GLY A 907 -12.41 -24.80 -9.40
N VAL A 908 -12.50 -23.63 -8.77
CA VAL A 908 -12.27 -23.48 -7.32
C VAL A 908 -13.57 -23.75 -6.56
N VAL A 909 -13.55 -24.74 -5.66
CA VAL A 909 -14.66 -25.08 -4.76
C VAL A 909 -14.36 -24.56 -3.35
N ARG A 910 -15.33 -23.89 -2.72
CA ARG A 910 -15.25 -23.47 -1.32
C ARG A 910 -16.10 -24.41 -0.45
N VAL A 911 -15.48 -25.03 0.55
CA VAL A 911 -16.14 -25.89 1.54
C VAL A 911 -15.87 -25.33 2.94
N SER A 912 -16.89 -25.27 3.79
CA SER A 912 -16.76 -24.88 5.20
C SER A 912 -16.98 -26.08 6.11
N PHE A 913 -16.16 -26.22 7.15
CA PHE A 913 -16.28 -27.24 8.18
C PHE A 913 -16.46 -26.57 9.56
N ASN A 914 -17.33 -27.14 10.40
CA ASN A 914 -17.48 -26.73 11.80
C ASN A 914 -16.33 -27.30 12.63
N ALA A 915 -15.74 -26.47 13.49
CA ALA A 915 -14.52 -26.77 14.22
C ALA A 915 -14.75 -27.66 15.47
N ASN A 916 -13.85 -28.62 15.70
CA ASN A 916 -13.49 -29.11 17.04
C ASN A 916 -12.03 -29.64 17.05
N PRO A 917 -11.25 -29.47 18.15
CA PRO A 917 -9.79 -29.55 18.10
C PRO A 917 -9.25 -30.90 18.57
N THR A 918 -8.82 -31.75 17.64
CA THR A 918 -7.81 -32.80 17.91
C THR A 918 -7.01 -33.08 16.64
N ASN A 919 -5.71 -32.82 16.71
CA ASN A 919 -4.74 -32.94 15.62
C ASN A 919 -4.49 -34.41 15.22
N GLN A 920 -4.60 -34.70 13.92
CA GLN A 920 -3.71 -35.58 13.10
C GLN A 920 -4.31 -35.95 11.73
N GLY A 921 -5.59 -35.66 11.47
CA GLY A 921 -6.26 -36.09 10.23
C GLY A 921 -6.13 -35.18 9.00
N TYR A 922 -5.60 -33.96 9.13
CA TYR A 922 -5.78 -32.92 8.09
C TYR A 922 -4.69 -32.89 7.00
N LYS A 923 -3.64 -33.72 7.09
CA LYS A 923 -2.49 -33.67 6.15
C LYS A 923 -2.78 -34.26 4.76
N ARG A 924 -3.91 -34.96 4.55
CA ARG A 924 -4.13 -35.78 3.34
C ARG A 924 -5.19 -35.27 2.35
N ILE A 925 -6.01 -34.28 2.70
CA ILE A 925 -7.16 -33.87 1.86
C ILE A 925 -6.78 -32.75 0.87
N TYR A 926 -5.75 -31.95 1.14
CA TYR A 926 -5.39 -30.78 0.32
C TYR A 926 -4.50 -31.08 -0.90
N LEU A 927 -3.89 -32.27 -0.99
CA LEU A 927 -2.82 -32.57 -1.96
C LEU A 927 -3.25 -33.41 -3.18
N ASP A 928 -4.44 -34.00 -3.14
CA ASP A 928 -4.91 -34.94 -4.18
C ASP A 928 -5.76 -34.27 -5.28
N CYS A 929 -6.11 -32.98 -5.14
CA CYS A 929 -6.97 -32.27 -6.11
C CYS A 929 -6.24 -31.31 -7.06
N LEU A 930 -4.90 -31.29 -7.10
CA LEU A 930 -4.13 -30.41 -8.01
C LEU A 930 -3.57 -31.19 -9.22
N PRO A 931 -3.68 -30.66 -10.46
CA PRO A 931 -3.20 -31.34 -11.66
C PRO A 931 -1.69 -31.61 -11.61
N SER A 932 -1.27 -32.72 -12.23
CA SER A 932 0.10 -33.28 -12.22
C SER A 932 1.18 -32.42 -12.91
N THR A 933 0.86 -31.26 -13.47
CA THR A 933 1.79 -30.41 -14.24
C THR A 933 2.57 -29.37 -13.43
N LEU A 934 2.38 -29.30 -12.10
CA LEU A 934 2.99 -28.26 -11.24
C LEU A 934 3.74 -28.84 -10.01
N VAL A 935 4.75 -29.67 -10.26
CA VAL A 935 5.55 -30.32 -9.19
C VAL A 935 6.35 -29.30 -8.35
N LEU A 936 6.95 -28.27 -8.98
CA LEU A 936 7.77 -27.26 -8.29
C LEU A 936 6.98 -26.26 -7.43
N LYS A 937 5.67 -26.08 -7.66
CA LYS A 937 4.80 -25.27 -6.79
C LYS A 937 4.29 -26.07 -5.59
N LYS A 938 4.16 -27.39 -5.73
CA LYS A 938 3.69 -28.31 -4.68
C LYS A 938 4.66 -28.34 -3.49
N GLU A 939 5.96 -28.42 -3.75
CA GLU A 939 7.00 -28.43 -2.71
C GLU A 939 7.19 -27.07 -2.04
N LYS A 940 7.08 -25.97 -2.81
CA LYS A 940 7.20 -24.60 -2.28
C LYS A 940 6.05 -24.22 -1.35
N LEU A 941 4.82 -24.58 -1.74
CA LEU A 941 3.63 -24.37 -0.92
C LEU A 941 3.60 -25.29 0.30
N ALA A 942 4.12 -26.52 0.19
CA ALA A 942 4.29 -27.42 1.34
C ALA A 942 5.32 -26.87 2.33
N ALA A 943 6.46 -26.35 1.83
CA ALA A 943 7.48 -25.71 2.67
C ALA A 943 7.00 -24.40 3.31
N GLU A 944 6.21 -23.59 2.60
CA GLU A 944 5.60 -22.37 3.15
C GLU A 944 4.51 -22.68 4.19
N ALA A 945 3.73 -23.75 4.00
CA ALA A 945 2.76 -24.23 4.97
C ALA A 945 3.42 -24.84 6.22
N GLU A 946 4.50 -25.61 6.06
CA GLU A 946 5.30 -26.11 7.19
C GLU A 946 5.96 -24.98 7.96
N ARG A 947 6.45 -23.93 7.27
CA ARG A 947 7.02 -22.73 7.90
C ARG A 947 5.95 -21.93 8.66
N SER A 948 4.75 -21.81 8.10
CA SER A 948 3.62 -21.14 8.76
C SER A 948 3.09 -21.90 9.98
N GLN A 949 3.17 -23.23 9.99
CA GLN A 949 2.81 -24.04 11.15
C GLN A 949 3.88 -23.97 12.24
N GLU A 950 5.16 -23.97 11.87
CA GLU A 950 6.28 -23.78 12.81
C GLU A 950 6.16 -22.43 13.54
N ASP A 951 5.82 -21.35 12.84
CA ASP A 951 5.58 -20.02 13.44
C ASP A 951 4.37 -20.00 14.38
N LEU A 952 3.31 -20.76 14.08
CA LEU A 952 2.13 -20.91 14.94
C LEU A 952 2.47 -21.70 16.21
N ASP A 953 3.19 -22.81 16.07
CA ASP A 953 3.61 -23.67 17.17
C ASP A 953 4.64 -22.95 18.08
N LEU A 954 5.50 -22.09 17.51
CA LEU A 954 6.37 -21.18 18.27
C LEU A 954 5.57 -20.18 19.11
N GLY A 955 4.49 -19.62 18.56
CA GLY A 955 3.60 -18.71 19.28
C GLY A 955 2.83 -19.40 20.41
N ILE A 956 2.33 -20.61 20.16
CA ILE A 956 1.62 -21.42 21.17
C ILE A 956 2.57 -21.81 22.31
N LEU A 957 3.77 -22.30 21.99
CA LEU A 957 4.76 -22.69 23.00
C LEU A 957 5.25 -21.47 23.83
N ALA A 958 5.45 -20.31 23.20
CA ALA A 958 5.78 -19.08 23.91
C ALA A 958 4.65 -18.63 24.85
N GLY A 959 3.38 -18.77 24.42
CA GLY A 959 2.20 -18.50 25.25
C GLY A 959 2.06 -19.47 26.43
N TRP A 960 2.32 -20.76 26.23
CA TRP A 960 2.34 -21.76 27.30
C TRP A 960 3.44 -21.47 28.33
N LEU A 961 4.66 -21.20 27.88
CA LEU A 961 5.78 -20.86 28.78
C LEU A 961 5.50 -19.59 29.60
N SER A 962 4.81 -18.61 29.01
CA SER A 962 4.41 -17.38 29.73
C SER A 962 3.44 -17.63 30.88
N ASN A 963 2.71 -18.76 30.86
CA ASN A 963 1.75 -19.14 31.90
C ASN A 963 2.27 -20.23 32.86
N CYS A 964 3.48 -20.76 32.65
CA CYS A 964 4.08 -21.76 33.54
C CYS A 964 4.39 -21.15 34.92
N SER A 965 4.02 -21.85 35.99
CA SER A 965 4.18 -21.41 37.38
C SER A 965 5.19 -22.23 38.17
N THR A 966 5.53 -23.43 37.71
CA THR A 966 6.57 -24.32 38.26
C THR A 966 7.54 -24.78 37.16
N TRP A 967 8.70 -25.32 37.53
CA TRP A 967 9.64 -25.89 36.54
C TRP A 967 9.11 -27.16 35.88
N ALA A 968 8.27 -27.92 36.57
CA ALA A 968 7.60 -29.08 35.99
C ALA A 968 6.69 -28.67 34.81
N ASP A 969 5.93 -27.57 34.95
CA ASP A 969 5.11 -27.02 33.87
C ASP A 969 5.96 -26.62 32.65
N VAL A 970 7.16 -26.10 32.90
CA VAL A 970 8.12 -25.68 31.86
C VAL A 970 8.68 -26.91 31.11
N GLU A 971 8.98 -27.99 31.84
CA GLU A 971 9.44 -29.24 31.24
C GLU A 971 8.34 -29.94 30.43
N ASP A 972 7.11 -29.97 30.93
CA ASP A 972 5.96 -30.50 30.21
C ASP A 972 5.68 -29.72 28.92
N ALA A 973 5.63 -28.38 28.98
CA ALA A 973 5.46 -27.54 27.79
C ALA A 973 6.59 -27.74 26.77
N ALA A 974 7.84 -27.84 27.23
CA ALA A 974 8.99 -28.09 26.37
C ALA A 974 9.02 -29.52 25.80
N SER A 975 8.41 -30.50 26.48
CA SER A 975 8.32 -31.89 26.02
C SER A 975 7.33 -32.07 24.86
N CYS A 976 6.28 -31.23 24.79
CA CYS A 976 5.32 -31.25 23.69
C CYS A 976 5.91 -30.77 22.35
N TYR A 977 6.94 -29.91 22.40
CA TYR A 977 7.60 -29.33 21.22
C TYR A 977 9.14 -29.36 21.32
N PRO A 978 9.76 -30.56 21.38
CA PRO A 978 11.18 -30.70 21.72
C PRO A 978 12.12 -30.12 20.66
N HIS A 979 11.68 -30.09 19.40
CA HIS A 979 12.42 -29.52 18.27
C HIS A 979 12.39 -27.97 18.23
N LEU A 980 11.44 -27.33 18.94
CA LEU A 980 11.28 -25.88 18.99
C LEU A 980 11.86 -25.23 20.25
N LYS A 981 12.25 -26.04 21.25
CA LYS A 981 12.77 -25.58 22.55
C LYS A 981 13.88 -24.53 22.42
N LYS A 982 14.82 -24.73 21.48
CA LYS A 982 15.92 -23.80 21.24
C LYS A 982 15.46 -22.49 20.58
N LYS A 983 14.60 -22.58 19.55
CA LYS A 983 14.07 -21.43 18.83
C LYS A 983 13.16 -20.57 19.71
N VAL A 984 12.29 -21.17 20.52
CA VAL A 984 11.45 -20.44 21.48
C VAL A 984 12.29 -19.71 22.53
N TRP A 985 13.35 -20.34 23.03
CA TRP A 985 14.26 -19.70 23.97
C TRP A 985 15.00 -18.50 23.37
N GLU A 986 15.24 -18.49 22.06
CA GLU A 986 15.88 -17.36 21.36
C GLU A 986 14.92 -16.16 21.22
N ILE A 987 13.62 -16.41 21.00
CA ILE A 987 12.60 -15.36 20.74
C ILE A 987 11.89 -14.83 22.00
N LEU A 988 11.96 -15.54 23.13
CA LEU A 988 11.35 -15.07 24.38
C LEU A 988 11.98 -13.74 24.84
N PRO A 989 11.19 -12.82 25.43
CA PRO A 989 11.74 -11.62 26.07
C PRO A 989 12.67 -11.98 27.23
N GLU A 990 13.72 -11.18 27.44
CA GLU A 990 14.75 -11.50 28.44
C GLU A 990 14.22 -11.52 29.88
N ALA A 991 13.21 -10.70 30.18
CA ALA A 991 12.48 -10.73 31.45
C ALA A 991 11.83 -12.10 31.72
N GLU A 992 11.30 -12.73 30.66
CA GLU A 992 10.59 -14.00 30.74
C GLU A 992 11.56 -15.18 30.87
N LYS A 993 12.72 -15.11 30.19
CA LYS A 993 13.81 -16.07 30.39
C LYS A 993 14.33 -16.05 31.82
N VAL A 994 14.51 -14.86 32.41
CA VAL A 994 14.92 -14.72 33.81
C VAL A 994 13.84 -15.26 34.76
N ARG A 995 12.56 -15.04 34.47
CA ARG A 995 11.44 -15.64 35.25
C ARG A 995 11.48 -17.16 35.21
N LEU A 996 11.59 -17.75 34.03
CA LEU A 996 11.64 -19.20 33.84
C LEU A 996 12.91 -19.83 34.45
N GLN A 997 14.05 -19.15 34.37
CA GLN A 997 15.30 -19.60 35.02
C GLN A 997 15.20 -19.63 36.55
N LYS A 998 14.42 -18.73 37.17
CA LYS A 998 14.17 -18.74 38.62
C LYS A 998 13.28 -19.88 39.09
N LEU A 999 12.47 -20.47 38.20
CA LEU A 999 11.66 -21.64 38.53
C LEU A 999 12.51 -22.92 38.62
N LYS A 1000 13.67 -22.94 37.96
CA LYS A 1000 14.56 -24.09 37.88
C LYS A 1000 15.01 -24.52 39.29
N PRO A 1001 14.80 -25.78 39.71
CA PRO A 1001 15.21 -26.23 41.03
C PRO A 1001 16.73 -26.05 41.18
N GLN A 1002 17.15 -25.41 42.27
CA GLN A 1002 18.56 -25.29 42.61
C GLN A 1002 19.10 -26.70 42.91
N GLN A 1003 20.01 -27.17 42.06
CA GLN A 1003 20.82 -28.36 42.32
C GLN A 1003 21.98 -28.03 43.23
#